data_AF-A0A1A9HIA7-F1
#
_entry.id   AF-A0A1A9HIA7-F1
#
_cell.length_a   1.000
_cell.length_b   1.000
_cell.length_c   1.000
_cell.angle_alpha   90.00
_cell.angle_beta   90.00
_cell.angle_gamma   90.00
#
_symmetry.space_group_name_H-M   'P 1'
#
loop_
_entity.id
_entity.type
_entity.pdbx_description
1 polymer ?
#
loop_
_entity_poly.entity_id
_entity_poly.type
_entity_poly.pdbx_seq_one_letter_code
_entity_poly.pdbx_strand_id
1 'polypeptide(L)'
;MLPDLTRLMTSSRSESLLTLERNFFVVELAENDGLTHADALALMDAHPSAAWFLLRWWKQGDYQQTVLRRQHLRAFLDADRRHRDRPLAMRLGFAPPPLAPVHDLQSYEAAGDVGAVVVDEDRVPVGVSVPRRPSTRGGWLPQPDLYKADAVGRMASSDDESAAAPYRLDAAIPVEVRVGDTTTLVVTLDRVECAESFLGDIDLRPDQPLEISVQGDPQLQPVNGNSEMLVVPATETFRAVRFEFKAINVGPARIRVFAFRDGVSVARILVGVNVVLPHEAPQQLQIREIISLPSSSAGPQPDLRLLVMESPRGLRFQLRGADGMAEDYPPSTLNDLPMRMRDFVGAIEGLSIGTPAAAQDALRKLEVWGADLFNQLIPESLQSLLWKHQGAGTLTLQICSDDGWIPWEACRLVKKDASGHIVEGPFLAEAFAMTRWLHGGPAPSTFRLSRCALVVPGDSRLATSRRERDFYLALAVNGRTVTEVTPRYLPLTRALEAGTFDAWHFCGHANAGAQQQGDRATLRLEGNETMTASLFAGTVENALIPRPFIFFNACQSALGGSGLTGVGGWAHRFIRPNRERHGAAVFIGTYWSVYDEAAHAFATALYKELQQGLPIGAAVLQARRQARNQRTGDQPCDPLSWLAYTVYADPLAKLEVLHEATDAGS
;
A
#
# COMPACT_ATOMS: atom_id res chain seq x y z
N MET A 1 0.99 56.48 24.67
CA MET A 1 0.35 56.21 23.37
C MET A 1 0.61 54.76 23.04
N LEU A 2 -0.44 53.94 22.88
CA LEU A 2 -0.30 52.57 22.40
C LEU A 2 0.37 52.60 21.02
N PRO A 3 1.37 51.75 20.73
CA PRO A 3 1.90 51.65 19.39
C PRO A 3 0.75 51.22 18.47
N ASP A 4 0.48 52.04 17.45
CA ASP A 4 -0.51 51.75 16.41
C ASP A 4 0.00 50.56 15.59
N LEU A 5 -0.32 49.35 16.05
CA LEU A 5 0.14 48.09 15.44
C LEU A 5 -0.30 47.96 13.99
N THR A 6 -1.39 48.60 13.61
CA THR A 6 -1.87 48.73 12.23
C THR A 6 -0.84 49.35 11.29
N ARG A 7 0.10 50.16 11.78
CA ARG A 7 1.22 50.70 10.99
C ARG A 7 2.47 49.81 10.93
N LEU A 8 2.62 48.86 11.86
CA LEU A 8 3.69 47.85 11.84
C LEU A 8 3.29 46.60 11.03
N MET A 9 1.99 46.44 10.78
CA MET A 9 1.44 45.46 9.87
C MET A 9 1.59 45.95 8.42
N THR A 10 2.80 45.86 7.88
CA THR A 10 2.97 45.91 6.42
C THR A 10 2.12 44.80 5.82
N SER A 11 1.27 45.13 4.85
CA SER A 11 0.76 44.16 3.90
C SER A 11 1.96 43.58 3.16
N SER A 12 2.56 42.52 3.72
CA SER A 12 3.49 41.71 2.96
C SER A 12 2.66 41.11 1.83
N ARG A 13 2.80 41.66 0.63
CA ARG A 13 2.62 40.87 -0.59
C ARG A 13 3.37 39.56 -0.37
N SER A 14 2.88 38.49 -0.97
CA SER A 14 3.34 37.09 -0.91
C SER A 14 4.79 36.85 -1.37
N GLU A 15 5.70 37.79 -1.11
CA GLU A 15 7.14 37.67 -1.21
C GLU A 15 7.72 37.14 0.12
N SER A 16 8.22 35.91 0.02
CA SER A 16 9.23 35.24 0.86
C SER A 16 9.06 35.20 2.39
N LEU A 17 8.11 34.36 2.85
CA LEU A 17 8.29 33.64 4.12
C LEU A 17 9.53 32.71 4.09
N LEU A 18 10.03 32.38 2.89
CA LEU A 18 11.22 31.55 2.64
C LEU A 18 12.58 32.24 2.93
N THR A 19 12.60 33.53 3.29
CA THR A 19 13.85 34.22 3.71
C THR A 19 13.98 34.37 5.22
N LEU A 20 13.01 33.89 6.00
CA LEU A 20 13.09 33.91 7.46
C LEU A 20 13.82 32.67 7.97
N GLU A 21 15.13 32.61 7.73
CA GLU A 21 16.00 31.83 8.61
C GLU A 21 15.89 32.44 10.02
N ARG A 22 15.06 31.86 10.91
CA ARG A 22 15.19 31.80 12.41
C ARG A 22 13.83 31.85 13.16
N ASN A 23 13.64 30.86 14.04
CA ASN A 23 12.77 30.79 15.24
C ASN A 23 11.50 31.67 15.26
N PHE A 24 10.46 31.20 14.58
CA PHE A 24 9.10 31.75 14.67
C PHE A 24 8.13 30.78 15.37
N PHE A 25 7.11 31.32 16.00
CA PHE A 25 6.00 30.55 16.57
C PHE A 25 4.69 30.96 15.88
N VAL A 26 3.89 29.98 15.45
CA VAL A 26 2.63 30.25 14.72
C VAL A 26 1.46 30.14 15.69
N VAL A 27 0.56 31.12 15.63
CA VAL A 27 -0.65 31.17 16.44
C VAL A 27 -1.84 31.35 15.50
N GLU A 28 -2.73 30.37 15.47
CA GLU A 28 -3.99 30.43 14.72
C GLU A 28 -5.12 30.87 15.66
N LEU A 29 -5.90 31.87 15.24
CA LEU A 29 -6.98 32.44 16.04
C LEU A 29 -8.33 31.96 15.48
N ALA A 30 -8.98 31.02 16.17
CA ALA A 30 -10.29 30.47 15.79
C ALA A 30 -11.47 31.40 16.21
N GLU A 31 -12.62 31.20 15.57
CA GLU A 31 -13.77 32.13 15.54
C GLU A 31 -14.46 32.33 16.89
N ASN A 32 -14.49 31.31 17.78
CA ASN A 32 -15.33 31.34 18.99
C ASN A 32 -14.59 31.28 20.34
N ASP A 33 -13.27 31.06 20.38
CA ASP A 33 -12.49 30.98 21.65
C ASP A 33 -11.18 31.76 21.61
N GLY A 34 -11.12 32.83 20.79
CA GLY A 34 -9.87 33.52 20.45
C GLY A 34 -8.92 33.74 21.64
N LEU A 35 -7.67 33.29 21.46
CA LEU A 35 -6.57 33.31 22.43
C LEU A 35 -6.70 34.45 23.46
N THR A 36 -6.94 34.10 24.73
CA THR A 36 -7.12 35.12 25.78
C THR A 36 -5.79 35.83 26.06
N HIS A 37 -5.86 36.99 26.74
CA HIS A 37 -4.66 37.71 27.16
C HIS A 37 -3.71 36.83 27.98
N ALA A 38 -4.26 36.01 28.88
CA ALA A 38 -3.48 35.14 29.75
C ALA A 38 -2.83 33.99 28.97
N ASP A 39 -3.57 33.39 28.03
CA ASP A 39 -3.08 32.28 27.20
C ASP A 39 -1.98 32.76 26.24
N ALA A 40 -2.12 33.98 25.70
CA ALA A 40 -1.09 34.60 24.88
C ALA A 40 0.22 34.80 25.66
N LEU A 41 0.14 35.30 26.90
CA LEU A 41 1.31 35.47 27.76
C LEU A 41 1.92 34.12 28.14
N ALA A 42 1.10 33.13 28.50
CA ALA A 42 1.54 31.79 28.87
C ALA A 42 2.24 31.08 27.71
N LEU A 43 1.70 31.19 26.50
CA LEU A 43 2.25 30.62 25.28
C LEU A 43 3.57 31.31 24.89
N MET A 44 3.66 32.64 25.07
CA MET A 44 4.94 33.34 24.93
C MET A 44 5.96 32.85 25.95
N ASP A 45 5.59 32.70 27.22
CA ASP A 45 6.51 32.28 28.29
C ASP A 45 6.96 30.81 28.14
N ALA A 46 6.09 29.94 27.62
CA ALA A 46 6.42 28.55 27.28
C ALA A 46 7.45 28.41 26.14
N HIS A 47 7.56 29.43 25.27
CA HIS A 47 8.47 29.43 24.12
C HIS A 47 9.43 30.64 24.13
N PRO A 48 10.40 30.69 25.08
CA PRO A 48 11.28 31.84 25.26
C PRO A 48 12.27 32.07 24.11
N SER A 49 12.53 31.03 23.29
CA SER A 49 13.43 31.09 22.13
C SER A 49 12.77 31.64 20.86
N ALA A 50 11.44 31.82 20.84
CA ALA A 50 10.73 32.37 19.70
C ALA A 50 10.92 33.90 19.63
N ALA A 51 11.63 34.36 18.61
CA ALA A 51 11.88 35.80 18.39
C ALA A 51 10.71 36.49 17.69
N TRP A 52 9.93 35.71 16.94
CA TRP A 52 8.83 36.18 16.09
C TRP A 52 7.57 35.33 16.29
N PHE A 53 6.41 35.97 16.14
CA PHE A 53 5.09 35.34 16.22
C PHE A 53 4.32 35.63 14.93
N LEU A 54 3.91 34.57 14.22
CA LEU A 54 3.02 34.64 13.07
C LEU A 54 1.59 34.44 13.55
N LEU A 55 0.74 35.46 13.38
CA LEU A 55 -0.68 35.43 13.72
C LEU A 55 -1.48 35.21 12.43
N ARG A 56 -2.41 34.25 12.45
CA ARG A 56 -3.26 33.89 11.31
C ARG A 56 -4.74 33.94 11.70
N TRP A 57 -5.58 34.51 10.84
CA TRP A 57 -7.03 34.59 11.06
C TRP A 57 -7.78 34.80 9.73
N TRP A 58 -9.10 34.66 9.75
CA TRP A 58 -9.96 34.96 8.60
C TRP A 58 -10.69 36.29 8.79
N LYS A 59 -10.79 37.11 7.74
CA LYS A 59 -11.55 38.37 7.74
C LYS A 59 -12.35 38.47 6.44
N GLN A 60 -13.68 38.54 6.56
CA GLN A 60 -14.60 38.70 5.42
C GLN A 60 -14.42 37.62 4.32
N GLY A 61 -14.11 36.39 4.70
CA GLY A 61 -13.88 35.28 3.76
C GLY A 61 -12.48 35.22 3.17
N ASP A 62 -11.61 36.18 3.47
CA ASP A 62 -10.20 36.18 3.06
C ASP A 62 -9.27 35.78 4.21
N TYR A 63 -8.31 34.92 3.92
CA TYR A 63 -7.27 34.51 4.87
C TYR A 63 -6.26 35.65 5.07
N GLN A 64 -5.98 35.96 6.33
CA GLN A 64 -5.08 37.04 6.75
C GLN A 64 -3.96 36.48 7.63
N GLN A 65 -2.78 37.07 7.51
CA GLN A 65 -1.65 36.75 8.38
C GLN A 65 -0.79 37.99 8.67
N THR A 66 -0.15 38.02 9.83
CA THR A 66 0.82 39.05 10.18
C THR A 66 1.93 38.52 11.07
N VAL A 67 3.11 39.14 11.02
CA VAL A 67 4.28 38.75 11.82
C VAL A 67 4.64 39.85 12.80
N LEU A 68 4.80 39.50 14.08
CA LEU A 68 5.19 40.42 15.14
C LEU A 68 6.45 39.93 15.86
N ARG A 69 7.33 40.85 16.25
CA ARG A 69 8.45 40.51 17.16
C ARG A 69 7.91 40.22 18.56
N ARG A 70 8.51 39.26 19.27
CA ARG A 70 8.18 38.92 20.67
C ARG A 70 8.07 40.15 21.56
N GLN A 71 9.05 41.05 21.50
CA GLN A 71 9.07 42.27 22.32
C GLN A 71 7.89 43.22 22.03
N HIS A 72 7.42 43.29 20.77
CA HIS A 72 6.30 44.14 20.40
C HIS A 72 4.96 43.53 20.83
N LEU A 73 4.82 42.20 20.65
CA LEU A 73 3.63 41.49 21.13
C LEU A 73 3.54 41.54 22.66
N ARG A 74 4.66 41.35 23.38
CA ARG A 74 4.71 41.44 24.85
C ARG A 74 4.38 42.86 25.31
N ALA A 75 4.98 43.89 24.71
CA ALA A 75 4.69 45.29 25.04
C ALA A 75 3.22 45.65 24.79
N PHE A 76 2.60 45.12 23.73
CA PHE A 76 1.17 45.30 23.47
C PHE A 76 0.30 44.65 24.56
N LEU A 77 0.59 43.39 24.90
CA LEU A 77 -0.12 42.68 25.97
C LEU A 77 0.05 43.41 27.31
N ASP A 78 1.27 43.85 27.66
CA ASP A 78 1.53 44.55 28.92
C ASP A 78 0.91 45.95 28.99
N ALA A 79 0.79 46.68 27.88
CA ALA A 79 0.23 48.03 27.83
C ALA A 79 -1.31 48.06 27.86
N ASP A 80 -1.98 47.05 27.28
CA ASP A 80 -3.44 47.00 27.14
C ASP A 80 -4.09 46.06 28.19
N ARG A 81 -3.85 46.37 29.48
CA ARG A 81 -4.43 45.62 30.61
C ARG A 81 -5.93 45.87 30.83
N ARG A 82 -6.50 46.95 30.28
CA ARG A 82 -7.89 47.38 30.52
C ARG A 82 -8.93 46.53 29.79
N HIS A 83 -8.51 45.76 28.79
CA HIS A 83 -9.39 44.90 27.97
C HIS A 83 -8.94 43.44 27.94
N ARG A 84 -8.22 42.98 28.98
CA ARG A 84 -7.67 41.62 29.07
C ARG A 84 -8.71 40.50 28.92
N ASP A 85 -9.96 40.79 29.23
CA ASP A 85 -11.09 39.85 29.18
C ASP A 85 -11.66 39.69 27.75
N ARG A 86 -11.12 40.40 26.75
CA ARG A 86 -11.50 40.28 25.33
C ARG A 86 -10.50 39.42 24.55
N PRO A 87 -10.97 38.63 23.55
CA PRO A 87 -10.09 37.88 22.66
C PRO A 87 -9.04 38.76 21.98
N LEU A 88 -7.81 38.23 21.83
CA LEU A 88 -6.68 38.99 21.29
C LEU A 88 -6.97 39.55 19.88
N ALA A 89 -7.71 38.81 19.06
CA ALA A 89 -8.07 39.23 17.70
C ALA A 89 -8.85 40.55 17.68
N MET A 90 -9.87 40.70 18.54
CA MET A 90 -10.65 41.95 18.63
C MET A 90 -9.81 43.13 19.13
N ARG A 91 -8.84 42.87 20.03
CA ARG A 91 -7.95 43.91 20.59
C ARG A 91 -6.94 44.42 19.56
N LEU A 92 -6.56 43.56 18.62
CA LEU A 92 -5.74 43.92 17.46
C LEU A 92 -6.56 44.59 16.34
N GLY A 93 -7.86 44.79 16.52
CA GLY A 93 -8.75 45.44 15.55
C GLY A 93 -9.33 44.49 14.50
N PHE A 94 -9.27 43.18 14.72
CA PHE A 94 -9.84 42.17 13.83
C PHE A 94 -11.28 41.85 14.26
N ALA A 95 -12.26 42.26 13.45
CA ALA A 95 -13.63 41.79 13.61
C ALA A 95 -13.75 40.39 12.97
N PRO A 96 -14.16 39.34 13.71
CA PRO A 96 -14.38 38.03 13.10
C PRO A 96 -15.56 38.11 12.11
N PRO A 97 -15.53 37.38 10.98
CA PRO A 97 -16.70 37.22 10.13
C PRO A 97 -17.82 36.48 10.89
N PRO A 98 -19.08 36.54 10.42
CA PRO A 98 -20.19 35.81 11.02
C PRO A 98 -20.29 34.34 10.59
N LEU A 99 -19.43 33.87 9.68
CA LEU A 99 -19.30 32.47 9.23
C LEU A 99 -17.92 32.27 8.55
N ALA A 100 -17.05 31.45 9.12
CA ALA A 100 -15.92 30.88 8.40
C ALA A 100 -16.35 29.65 7.56
N PRO A 101 -15.86 29.49 6.32
CA PRO A 101 -16.06 28.26 5.58
C PRO A 101 -15.28 27.11 6.25
N VAL A 102 -15.96 25.99 6.49
CA VAL A 102 -15.33 24.75 6.97
C VAL A 102 -14.47 24.19 5.83
N HIS A 103 -13.15 24.40 5.91
CA HIS A 103 -12.18 23.71 5.06
C HIS A 103 -11.00 23.16 5.86
N ASP A 104 -10.73 21.90 5.56
CA ASP A 104 -9.52 21.09 5.72
C ASP A 104 -8.29 21.75 6.37
N LEU A 105 -7.88 21.22 7.52
CA LEU A 105 -6.58 21.45 8.17
C LEU A 105 -5.37 20.89 7.37
N GLN A 106 -5.57 20.45 6.12
CA GLN A 106 -4.59 19.68 5.33
C GLN A 106 -3.46 20.50 4.68
N SER A 107 -3.40 21.82 4.84
CA SER A 107 -2.44 22.65 4.10
C SER A 107 -1.19 23.09 4.87
N TYR A 108 -0.93 22.62 6.10
CA TYR A 108 0.16 23.16 6.93
C TYR A 108 1.20 22.18 7.52
N GLU A 109 1.20 20.90 7.18
CA GLU A 109 2.28 19.97 7.63
C GLU A 109 3.51 19.91 6.72
N ALA A 110 3.52 20.61 5.58
CA ALA A 110 4.63 20.56 4.62
C ALA A 110 5.84 21.47 4.97
N ALA A 111 5.79 22.21 6.07
CA ALA A 111 6.92 22.99 6.57
C ALA A 111 7.40 22.39 7.90
N GLY A 112 8.41 21.53 7.84
CA GLY A 112 9.15 21.12 9.03
C GLY A 112 9.62 22.36 9.81
N ASP A 113 9.41 22.32 11.12
CA ASP A 113 9.72 23.33 12.14
C ASP A 113 8.63 24.36 12.52
N VAL A 114 7.45 23.92 13.03
CA VAL A 114 6.66 24.67 14.03
C VAL A 114 5.76 23.73 14.86
N GLY A 115 5.69 23.90 16.18
CA GLY A 115 4.67 23.28 17.04
C GLY A 115 3.58 24.28 17.47
N ALA A 116 2.31 23.88 17.46
CA ALA A 116 1.17 24.64 18.00
C ALA A 116 0.10 23.68 18.57
N VAL A 117 -0.48 24.01 19.75
CA VAL A 117 -1.54 23.25 20.46
C VAL A 117 -2.91 23.85 20.16
N VAL A 118 -3.90 22.98 19.94
CA VAL A 118 -5.33 23.31 20.08
C VAL A 118 -5.94 22.39 21.15
N VAL A 119 -6.74 22.96 22.05
CA VAL A 119 -7.50 22.28 23.11
C VAL A 119 -8.98 22.29 22.73
N ASP A 120 -9.75 21.27 23.10
CA ASP A 120 -11.21 21.24 22.90
C ASP A 120 -12.00 21.74 24.14
N GLU A 121 -13.33 21.72 24.04
CA GLU A 121 -14.30 22.26 25.00
C GLU A 121 -14.16 21.69 26.44
N ASP A 122 -13.50 20.54 26.63
CA ASP A 122 -13.33 19.88 27.94
C ASP A 122 -11.93 20.09 28.57
N ARG A 123 -11.09 20.96 27.99
CA ARG A 123 -9.70 21.23 28.43
C ARG A 123 -8.81 19.99 28.46
N VAL A 124 -9.11 18.96 27.66
CA VAL A 124 -8.22 17.81 27.51
C VAL A 124 -7.09 18.17 26.55
N PRO A 125 -5.81 18.05 26.95
CA PRO A 125 -4.70 18.32 26.03
C PRO A 125 -4.65 17.21 24.97
N VAL A 126 -5.01 17.52 23.73
CA VAL A 126 -4.75 16.65 22.58
C VAL A 126 -3.35 16.99 22.01
N GLY A 127 -2.35 16.88 22.89
CA GLY A 127 -0.89 16.76 22.66
C GLY A 127 -0.11 17.79 21.80
N VAL A 128 0.88 18.47 22.40
CA VAL A 128 2.09 19.11 21.76
C VAL A 128 3.14 19.37 22.86
N SER A 129 4.46 19.52 22.71
CA SER A 129 5.57 19.00 21.89
C SER A 129 6.84 19.15 22.77
N VAL A 130 7.98 18.54 22.45
CA VAL A 130 9.27 19.20 22.77
C VAL A 130 10.39 18.83 21.78
N PRO A 131 11.37 19.73 21.61
CA PRO A 131 12.36 19.74 20.55
C PRO A 131 13.53 18.82 20.87
N ARG A 132 14.04 18.09 19.87
CA ARG A 132 15.44 17.69 19.91
C ARG A 132 16.28 18.94 19.66
N ARG A 133 16.85 19.52 20.72
CA ARG A 133 18.10 20.29 20.56
C ARG A 133 19.16 19.36 19.96
N PRO A 134 20.04 19.84 19.07
CA PRO A 134 21.27 19.12 18.77
C PRO A 134 22.10 19.06 20.05
N SER A 135 22.39 17.87 20.54
CA SER A 135 23.37 17.69 21.61
C SER A 135 24.77 17.95 21.05
N THR A 136 25.20 19.21 21.06
CA THR A 136 26.63 19.52 21.12
C THR A 136 27.10 19.26 22.54
N ARG A 137 27.52 18.03 22.83
CA ARG A 137 28.56 17.67 23.82
C ARG A 137 28.86 16.17 23.69
N GLY A 138 30.12 15.88 23.42
CA GLY A 138 30.63 14.53 23.16
C GLY A 138 30.30 13.54 24.28
N GLY A 139 29.84 12.38 23.86
CA GLY A 139 29.69 11.18 24.67
C GLY A 139 29.63 10.00 23.70
N TRP A 140 30.63 9.13 23.76
CA TRP A 140 30.70 7.92 22.97
C TRP A 140 29.55 6.97 23.37
N LEU A 141 28.74 6.55 22.39
CA LEU A 141 27.91 5.35 22.51
C LEU A 141 28.69 4.18 21.90
N PRO A 142 28.83 3.04 22.60
CA PRO A 142 29.53 1.88 22.06
C PRO A 142 28.77 1.32 20.85
N GLN A 143 29.51 0.92 19.81
CA GLN A 143 28.97 0.14 18.71
C GLN A 143 28.27 -1.11 19.26
N PRO A 144 27.10 -1.50 18.73
CA PRO A 144 26.62 -2.87 18.92
C PRO A 144 27.61 -3.82 18.24
N ASP A 145 28.07 -4.83 18.99
CA ASP A 145 28.99 -5.86 18.51
C ASP A 145 28.46 -6.47 17.21
N LEU A 146 29.10 -6.09 16.10
CA LEU A 146 28.99 -6.80 14.85
C LEU A 146 29.49 -8.22 15.11
N TYR A 147 28.62 -9.19 14.86
CA TYR A 147 28.98 -10.59 14.70
C TYR A 147 30.26 -10.67 13.85
N LYS A 148 31.34 -11.14 14.47
CA LYS A 148 32.59 -11.46 13.78
C LYS A 148 32.26 -12.56 12.76
N ALA A 149 32.26 -12.20 11.49
CA ALA A 149 32.42 -13.15 10.41
C ALA A 149 33.84 -13.73 10.54
N ASP A 150 33.95 -14.90 11.14
CA ASP A 150 35.20 -15.64 11.17
C ASP A 150 35.64 -16.01 9.76
N ALA A 151 36.96 -15.90 9.57
CA ALA A 151 37.67 -16.01 8.33
C ALA A 151 37.44 -17.37 7.64
N VAL A 152 36.97 -17.32 6.39
CA VAL A 152 37.13 -18.43 5.44
C VAL A 152 38.25 -18.06 4.48
N GLY A 153 39.31 -18.86 4.54
CA GLY A 153 40.55 -18.67 3.79
C GLY A 153 40.33 -18.67 2.29
N ARG A 154 41.11 -17.84 1.61
CA ARG A 154 41.30 -17.87 0.15
C ARG A 154 41.81 -19.25 -0.27
N MET A 155 40.97 -20.01 -0.94
CA MET A 155 41.41 -21.06 -1.86
C MET A 155 41.24 -20.52 -3.28
N ALA A 156 42.33 -20.51 -4.03
CA ALA A 156 42.37 -20.14 -5.43
C ALA A 156 42.19 -21.39 -6.30
N SER A 157 41.29 -21.31 -7.31
CA SER A 157 41.39 -21.94 -8.65
C SER A 157 40.03 -21.81 -9.35
N SER A 158 39.91 -20.94 -10.36
CA SER A 158 39.84 -21.28 -11.81
C SER A 158 38.48 -21.82 -12.26
N ASP A 159 37.65 -20.97 -12.86
CA ASP A 159 37.39 -20.98 -14.31
C ASP A 159 36.46 -19.81 -14.69
N ASP A 160 36.64 -19.35 -15.93
CA ASP A 160 36.16 -18.11 -16.53
C ASP A 160 34.68 -18.20 -16.92
N GLU A 161 33.80 -17.66 -16.08
CA GLU A 161 32.46 -17.18 -16.46
C GLU A 161 32.29 -15.78 -15.85
N SER A 162 32.01 -14.78 -16.69
CA SER A 162 31.82 -13.38 -16.32
C SER A 162 30.93 -13.22 -15.06
N ALA A 163 31.54 -12.94 -13.92
CA ALA A 163 30.83 -12.71 -12.66
C ALA A 163 29.83 -11.54 -12.78
N ALA A 164 28.65 -11.68 -12.18
CA ALA A 164 27.66 -10.60 -12.12
C ALA A 164 28.28 -9.35 -11.47
N ALA A 165 28.00 -8.18 -12.04
CA ALA A 165 28.47 -6.89 -11.54
C ALA A 165 27.27 -6.03 -11.13
N PRO A 166 27.42 -5.12 -10.16
CA PRO A 166 26.36 -4.19 -9.80
C PRO A 166 26.20 -3.13 -10.91
N TYR A 167 24.97 -2.93 -11.36
CA TYR A 167 24.57 -1.85 -12.24
C TYR A 167 23.56 -0.94 -11.55
N ARG A 168 23.64 0.37 -11.79
CA ARG A 168 22.72 1.37 -11.24
C ARG A 168 21.70 1.76 -12.30
N LEU A 169 20.43 1.61 -11.95
CA LEU A 169 19.32 2.07 -12.79
C LEU A 169 18.84 3.44 -12.30
N ASP A 170 18.78 4.44 -13.18
CA ASP A 170 18.22 5.77 -12.88
C ASP A 170 17.21 6.18 -13.97
N ALA A 171 16.33 7.13 -13.63
CA ALA A 171 15.36 7.69 -14.55
C ALA A 171 15.26 9.21 -14.38
N ALA A 172 15.37 9.93 -15.49
CA ALA A 172 15.36 11.38 -15.55
C ALA A 172 14.31 11.90 -16.53
N ILE A 173 13.58 12.94 -16.12
CA ILE A 173 12.59 13.65 -16.94
C ILE A 173 12.49 15.09 -16.42
N PRO A 174 12.12 16.07 -17.26
CA PRO A 174 11.77 17.41 -16.78
C PRO A 174 10.75 17.38 -15.64
N VAL A 175 11.02 18.17 -14.60
CA VAL A 175 10.16 18.29 -13.41
C VAL A 175 8.80 18.88 -13.75
N GLU A 176 8.78 19.79 -14.73
CA GLU A 176 7.57 20.39 -15.25
C GLU A 176 7.44 20.22 -16.75
N VAL A 177 6.21 19.99 -17.20
CA VAL A 177 5.86 19.85 -18.60
C VAL A 177 4.60 20.66 -18.84
N ARG A 178 4.58 21.48 -19.89
CA ARG A 178 3.37 22.23 -20.22
C ARG A 178 2.34 21.29 -20.81
N VAL A 179 1.08 21.49 -20.43
CA VAL A 179 -0.02 20.78 -21.08
C VAL A 179 0.03 20.98 -22.60
N GLY A 180 -0.09 19.89 -23.35
CA GLY A 180 0.04 19.84 -24.80
C GLY A 180 1.44 19.46 -25.32
N ASP A 181 2.50 19.72 -24.54
CA ASP A 181 3.87 19.41 -24.92
C ASP A 181 4.18 17.92 -24.78
N THR A 182 5.20 17.46 -25.52
CA THR A 182 5.78 16.12 -25.37
C THR A 182 7.10 16.24 -24.61
N THR A 183 7.28 15.40 -23.60
CA THR A 183 8.49 15.30 -22.79
C THR A 183 9.13 13.93 -22.95
N THR A 184 10.42 13.81 -22.63
CA THR A 184 11.15 12.55 -22.74
C THR A 184 11.65 12.11 -21.37
N LEU A 185 11.20 10.93 -20.94
CA LEU A 185 11.83 10.15 -19.88
C LEU A 185 13.05 9.44 -20.45
N VAL A 186 14.19 9.59 -19.79
CA VAL A 186 15.41 8.83 -20.08
C VAL A 186 15.67 7.89 -18.92
N VAL A 187 15.72 6.58 -19.19
CA VAL A 187 16.11 5.56 -18.21
C VAL A 187 17.54 5.14 -18.51
N THR A 188 18.44 5.22 -17.55
CA THR A 188 19.87 4.91 -17.69
C THR A 188 20.26 3.71 -16.86
N LEU A 189 21.23 2.94 -17.35
CA LEU A 189 21.85 1.83 -16.65
C LEU A 189 23.37 1.99 -16.73
N ASP A 190 23.98 2.22 -15.57
CA ASP A 190 25.40 2.51 -15.39
C ASP A 190 26.07 1.36 -14.63
N ARG A 191 27.21 0.86 -15.11
CA ARG A 191 28.00 -0.13 -14.36
C ARG A 191 28.70 0.56 -13.17
N VAL A 192 28.57 0.00 -11.97
CA VAL A 192 29.19 0.56 -10.76
C VAL A 192 30.56 -0.11 -10.54
N GLU A 193 31.63 0.69 -10.48
CA GLU A 193 33.01 0.18 -10.32
C GLU A 193 33.43 -0.04 -8.85
N CYS A 194 32.60 0.31 -7.86
CA CYS A 194 32.98 0.31 -6.44
C CYS A 194 32.14 -0.64 -5.57
N ALA A 195 32.78 -1.28 -4.59
CA ALA A 195 32.24 -2.36 -3.74
C ALA A 195 31.24 -1.92 -2.63
N GLU A 196 30.77 -0.68 -2.65
CA GLU A 196 29.72 -0.22 -1.75
C GLU A 196 28.38 -0.26 -2.48
N SER A 197 27.50 -1.18 -2.08
CA SER A 197 26.14 -1.29 -2.59
C SER A 197 25.30 -0.09 -2.14
N PHE A 198 24.73 0.66 -3.09
CA PHE A 198 23.79 1.75 -2.82
C PHE A 198 22.35 1.31 -3.11
N LEU A 199 21.39 2.03 -2.52
CA LEU A 199 19.96 1.88 -2.83
C LEU A 199 19.74 2.18 -4.33
N GLY A 200 19.32 1.19 -5.13
CA GLY A 200 19.14 1.34 -6.59
C GLY A 200 20.09 0.51 -7.46
N ASP A 201 21.06 -0.18 -6.87
CA ASP A 201 21.93 -1.10 -7.60
C ASP A 201 21.22 -2.46 -7.86
N ILE A 202 21.44 -3.04 -9.03
CA ILE A 202 20.87 -4.30 -9.53
C ILE A 202 22.03 -5.18 -10.02
N ASP A 203 22.10 -6.42 -9.57
CA ASP A 203 23.10 -7.37 -10.06
C ASP A 203 22.72 -7.88 -11.45
N LEU A 204 23.55 -7.61 -12.46
CA LEU A 204 23.35 -8.11 -13.82
C LEU A 204 24.63 -8.75 -14.34
N ARG A 205 24.48 -9.75 -15.19
CA ARG A 205 25.59 -10.25 -16.01
C ARG A 205 25.75 -9.35 -17.24
N PRO A 206 26.97 -9.12 -17.73
CA PRO A 206 27.19 -8.57 -19.07
C PRO A 206 26.33 -9.27 -20.12
N ASP A 207 25.79 -8.50 -21.06
CA ASP A 207 24.90 -8.96 -22.14
C ASP A 207 23.54 -9.55 -21.67
N GLN A 208 23.23 -9.53 -20.36
CA GLN A 208 21.92 -9.95 -19.87
C GLN A 208 20.86 -8.88 -20.20
N PRO A 209 19.76 -9.25 -20.89
CA PRO A 209 18.71 -8.30 -21.21
C PRO A 209 17.91 -7.89 -19.98
N LEU A 210 17.63 -6.60 -19.90
CA LEU A 210 16.74 -5.98 -18.93
C LEU A 210 15.60 -5.29 -19.68
N GLU A 211 14.37 -5.76 -19.52
CA GLU A 211 13.22 -5.09 -20.12
C GLU A 211 12.80 -3.92 -19.23
N ILE A 212 12.74 -2.72 -19.79
CA ILE A 212 12.28 -1.51 -19.12
C ILE A 212 10.87 -1.19 -19.59
N SER A 213 9.91 -1.22 -18.67
CA SER A 213 8.52 -0.84 -18.93
C SER A 213 8.13 0.42 -18.16
N VAL A 214 7.36 1.31 -18.78
CA VAL A 214 6.96 2.60 -18.21
C VAL A 214 5.46 2.79 -18.18
N GLN A 215 5.00 3.50 -17.16
CA GLN A 215 3.59 3.80 -16.92
C GLN A 215 3.43 5.23 -16.40
N GLY A 216 2.84 6.11 -17.22
CA GLY A 216 2.44 7.45 -16.81
C GLY A 216 1.06 7.45 -16.15
N ASP A 217 0.87 8.33 -15.15
CA ASP A 217 -0.44 8.66 -14.62
C ASP A 217 -1.35 9.28 -15.71
N PRO A 218 -2.67 9.37 -15.49
CA PRO A 218 -3.62 9.89 -16.48
C PRO A 218 -3.28 11.22 -17.15
N GLN A 219 -2.47 12.08 -16.51
CA GLN A 219 -2.00 13.35 -17.06
C GLN A 219 -0.92 13.20 -18.15
N LEU A 220 -0.28 12.03 -18.26
CA LEU A 220 0.86 11.76 -19.14
C LEU A 220 0.57 10.58 -20.05
N GLN A 221 0.37 10.83 -21.34
CA GLN A 221 0.09 9.80 -22.33
C GLN A 221 1.39 9.38 -23.06
N PRO A 222 1.78 8.10 -23.03
CA PRO A 222 2.95 7.63 -23.77
C PRO A 222 2.76 7.71 -25.30
N VAL A 223 3.84 7.99 -26.03
CA VAL A 223 3.84 8.26 -27.49
C VAL A 223 4.58 7.17 -28.28
N ASN A 224 5.79 6.79 -27.87
CA ASN A 224 6.68 5.89 -28.62
C ASN A 224 6.68 4.44 -28.11
N GLY A 225 5.59 4.02 -27.47
CA GLY A 225 5.51 2.72 -26.78
C GLY A 225 5.83 2.83 -25.29
N ASN A 226 5.85 1.69 -24.63
CA ASN A 226 5.88 1.61 -23.17
C ASN A 226 6.87 0.57 -22.63
N SER A 227 7.51 -0.21 -23.51
CA SER A 227 8.51 -1.18 -23.11
C SER A 227 9.66 -1.18 -24.12
N GLU A 228 10.88 -1.26 -23.62
CA GLU A 228 12.11 -1.31 -24.41
C GLU A 228 13.12 -2.27 -23.77
N MET A 229 13.90 -2.96 -24.60
CA MET A 229 14.97 -3.85 -24.11
C MET A 229 16.26 -3.06 -23.92
N LEU A 230 16.80 -3.12 -22.71
CA LEU A 230 18.07 -2.51 -22.32
C LEU A 230 19.10 -3.62 -22.08
N VAL A 231 20.13 -3.68 -22.91
CA VAL A 231 21.26 -4.60 -22.75
C VAL A 231 22.51 -3.74 -22.62
N VAL A 232 23.34 -3.98 -21.61
CA VAL A 232 24.68 -3.37 -21.54
C VAL A 232 25.70 -4.39 -22.05
N PRO A 233 26.31 -4.14 -23.23
CA PRO A 233 27.38 -4.97 -23.75
C PRO A 233 28.54 -5.11 -22.78
N ALA A 234 29.24 -6.24 -22.79
CA ALA A 234 30.37 -6.49 -21.89
C ALA A 234 31.47 -5.42 -21.91
N THR A 235 31.63 -4.72 -23.03
CA THR A 235 32.64 -3.67 -23.23
C THR A 235 32.19 -2.27 -22.82
N GLU A 236 30.91 -2.07 -22.53
CA GLU A 236 30.36 -0.76 -22.23
C GLU A 236 29.92 -0.64 -20.77
N THR A 237 29.96 0.58 -20.26
CA THR A 237 29.61 0.88 -18.86
C THR A 237 28.31 1.66 -18.73
N PHE A 238 27.70 2.07 -19.85
CA PHE A 238 26.51 2.93 -19.85
C PHE A 238 25.57 2.61 -21.02
N ARG A 239 24.29 2.52 -20.71
CA ARG A 239 23.20 2.54 -21.70
C ARG A 239 22.00 3.34 -21.25
N ALA A 240 21.22 3.82 -22.22
CA ALA A 240 20.00 4.55 -21.96
C ALA A 240 18.91 4.22 -22.98
N VAL A 241 17.67 4.15 -22.51
CA VAL A 241 16.45 4.07 -23.34
C VAL A 241 15.57 5.29 -23.10
N ARG A 242 14.73 5.65 -24.07
CA ARG A 242 13.93 6.86 -24.06
C ARG A 242 12.45 6.56 -24.27
N PHE A 243 11.62 7.15 -23.44
CA PHE A 243 10.17 7.10 -23.55
C PHE A 243 9.59 8.51 -23.66
N GLU A 244 8.70 8.72 -24.61
CA GLU A 244 8.06 10.00 -24.85
C GLU A 244 6.66 10.02 -24.25
N PHE A 245 6.34 11.10 -23.51
CA PHE A 245 5.04 11.31 -22.91
C PHE A 245 4.47 12.66 -23.32
N LYS A 246 3.23 12.66 -23.82
CA LYS A 246 2.45 13.86 -24.07
C LYS A 246 1.67 14.25 -22.81
N ALA A 247 1.85 15.48 -22.35
CA ALA A 247 1.10 16.02 -21.23
C ALA A 247 -0.32 16.41 -21.68
N ILE A 248 -1.35 15.85 -21.05
CA ILE A 248 -2.75 16.03 -21.46
C ILE A 248 -3.63 16.79 -20.46
N ASN A 249 -3.36 16.67 -19.15
CA ASN A 249 -4.14 17.33 -18.11
C ASN A 249 -3.21 17.98 -17.08
N VAL A 250 -3.56 19.20 -16.63
CA VAL A 250 -2.81 19.95 -15.61
C VAL A 250 -2.90 19.23 -14.25
N GLY A 251 -1.81 19.26 -13.49
CA GLY A 251 -1.71 18.72 -12.15
C GLY A 251 -0.46 17.86 -11.93
N PRO A 252 -0.22 17.43 -10.68
CA PRO A 252 0.84 16.47 -10.38
C PRO A 252 0.57 15.14 -11.06
N ALA A 253 1.61 14.56 -11.64
CA ALA A 253 1.60 13.29 -12.34
C ALA A 253 2.83 12.48 -11.91
N ARG A 254 2.75 11.17 -12.06
CA ARG A 254 3.87 10.26 -11.78
C ARG A 254 4.11 9.38 -12.98
N ILE A 255 5.37 8.99 -13.18
CA ILE A 255 5.76 7.92 -14.07
C ILE A 255 6.37 6.80 -13.23
N ARG A 256 5.84 5.60 -13.36
CA ARG A 256 6.41 4.37 -12.81
C ARG A 256 7.26 3.73 -13.89
N VAL A 257 8.49 3.38 -13.56
CA VAL A 257 9.41 2.60 -14.39
C VAL A 257 9.61 1.26 -13.70
N PHE A 258 9.49 0.18 -14.45
CA PHE A 258 9.70 -1.18 -13.99
C PHE A 258 10.84 -1.79 -14.80
N ALA A 259 11.77 -2.43 -14.12
CA ALA A 259 12.80 -3.23 -14.76
C ALA A 259 12.50 -4.71 -14.54
N PHE A 260 12.50 -5.50 -15.61
CA PHE A 260 12.25 -6.93 -15.58
C PHE A 260 13.46 -7.71 -16.08
N ARG A 261 13.82 -8.75 -15.34
CA ARG A 261 14.83 -9.74 -15.71
C ARG A 261 14.15 -11.09 -15.77
N ASP A 262 14.19 -11.74 -16.94
CA ASP A 262 13.54 -13.05 -17.17
C ASP A 262 12.06 -13.05 -16.73
N GLY A 263 11.35 -11.95 -16.99
CA GLY A 263 9.94 -11.77 -16.61
C GLY A 263 9.66 -11.50 -15.13
N VAL A 264 10.69 -11.31 -14.30
CA VAL A 264 10.59 -10.97 -12.87
C VAL A 264 10.94 -9.50 -12.67
N SER A 265 10.12 -8.74 -11.94
CA SER A 265 10.43 -7.34 -11.61
C SER A 265 11.62 -7.28 -10.64
N VAL A 266 12.71 -6.64 -11.05
CA VAL A 266 13.95 -6.48 -10.28
C VAL A 266 14.19 -5.05 -9.82
N ALA A 267 13.51 -4.06 -10.41
CA ALA A 267 13.47 -2.71 -9.87
C ALA A 267 12.16 -1.99 -10.21
N ARG A 268 11.82 -1.01 -9.36
CA ARG A 268 10.75 -0.02 -9.58
C ARG A 268 11.29 1.38 -9.32
N ILE A 269 11.08 2.30 -10.24
CA ILE A 269 11.37 3.73 -10.06
C ILE A 269 10.06 4.51 -10.17
N LEU A 270 9.79 5.41 -9.21
CA LEU A 270 8.71 6.37 -9.28
C LEU A 270 9.28 7.77 -9.49
N VAL A 271 8.84 8.45 -10.54
CA VAL A 271 9.28 9.79 -10.91
C VAL A 271 8.10 10.75 -10.90
N GLY A 272 8.18 11.82 -10.11
CA GLY A 272 7.18 12.89 -10.11
C GLY A 272 7.41 13.92 -11.22
N VAL A 273 6.31 14.36 -11.84
CA VAL A 273 6.25 15.40 -12.88
C VAL A 273 5.04 16.27 -12.63
N ASN A 274 5.18 17.59 -12.71
CA ASN A 274 4.04 18.50 -12.63
C ASN A 274 3.66 18.97 -14.03
N VAL A 275 2.43 18.68 -14.46
CA VAL A 275 1.89 19.24 -15.70
C VAL A 275 1.31 20.61 -15.39
N VAL A 276 1.87 21.65 -16.00
CA VAL A 276 1.54 23.05 -15.71
C VAL A 276 0.89 23.73 -16.90
N LEU A 277 0.27 24.89 -16.64
CA LEU A 277 -0.20 25.75 -17.72
C LEU A 277 0.99 26.41 -18.43
N PRO A 278 0.84 26.84 -19.70
CA PRO A 278 1.94 27.40 -20.50
C PRO A 278 2.65 28.63 -19.90
N HIS A 279 2.04 29.30 -18.92
CA HIS A 279 2.50 30.56 -18.34
C HIS A 279 3.05 30.46 -16.91
N GLU A 280 3.08 29.27 -16.32
CA GLU A 280 3.67 29.06 -15.00
C GLU A 280 5.19 28.85 -15.10
N ALA A 281 5.93 29.40 -14.13
CA ALA A 281 7.38 29.29 -14.07
C ALA A 281 7.78 28.01 -13.33
N PRO A 282 8.81 27.28 -13.80
CA PRO A 282 9.11 25.96 -13.27
C PRO A 282 9.59 25.95 -11.83
N GLN A 283 8.91 25.18 -10.98
CA GLN A 283 9.33 24.84 -9.63
C GLN A 283 10.24 23.60 -9.64
N GLN A 284 11.29 23.64 -8.81
CA GLN A 284 12.25 22.56 -8.65
C GLN A 284 11.86 21.65 -7.49
N LEU A 285 11.10 20.59 -7.76
CA LEU A 285 10.99 19.45 -6.86
C LEU A 285 10.68 18.17 -7.65
N GLN A 286 11.72 17.37 -7.91
CA GLN A 286 11.57 16.02 -8.48
C GLN A 286 11.58 15.01 -7.34
N ILE A 287 10.45 14.34 -7.11
CA ILE A 287 10.41 13.19 -6.21
C ILE A 287 10.87 11.98 -7.03
N ARG A 288 12.00 11.39 -6.65
CA ARG A 288 12.49 10.12 -7.18
C ARG A 288 12.50 9.08 -6.06
N GLU A 289 11.89 7.93 -6.31
CA GLU A 289 11.99 6.77 -5.44
C GLU A 289 12.46 5.58 -6.27
N ILE A 290 13.65 5.06 -5.96
CA ILE A 290 14.24 3.88 -6.61
C ILE A 290 14.19 2.74 -5.60
N ILE A 291 13.59 1.62 -5.98
CA ILE A 291 13.52 0.41 -5.17
C ILE A 291 14.23 -0.71 -5.95
N SER A 292 15.43 -1.06 -5.52
CA SER A 292 16.09 -2.31 -5.92
C SER A 292 15.39 -3.48 -5.23
N LEU A 293 15.06 -4.50 -6.00
CA LEU A 293 14.39 -5.69 -5.50
C LEU A 293 15.42 -6.82 -5.43
N PRO A 294 15.44 -7.61 -4.36
CA PRO A 294 16.40 -8.70 -4.23
C PRO A 294 16.28 -9.62 -5.44
N SER A 295 17.43 -9.96 -6.02
CA SER A 295 17.54 -10.94 -7.10
C SER A 295 16.86 -12.25 -6.66
N SER A 296 15.70 -12.55 -7.24
CA SER A 296 15.18 -13.92 -7.18
C SER A 296 16.22 -14.82 -7.84
N SER A 297 16.74 -15.79 -7.08
CA SER A 297 17.37 -16.97 -7.66
C SER A 297 16.39 -17.62 -8.65
N ALA A 298 16.92 -18.36 -9.62
CA ALA A 298 16.21 -19.11 -10.67
C ALA A 298 15.25 -20.21 -10.13
N GLY A 299 14.29 -19.82 -9.30
CA GLY A 299 13.19 -20.66 -8.85
C GLY A 299 12.13 -20.80 -9.95
N PRO A 300 11.26 -21.82 -9.86
CA PRO A 300 10.20 -22.03 -10.82
C PRO A 300 9.29 -20.79 -10.86
N GLN A 301 8.98 -20.33 -12.08
CA GLN A 301 8.12 -19.18 -12.31
C GLN A 301 6.67 -19.64 -12.50
N PRO A 302 5.67 -18.81 -12.14
CA PRO A 302 4.28 -19.06 -12.51
C PRO A 302 4.15 -19.23 -14.03
N ASP A 303 3.27 -20.12 -14.47
CA ASP A 303 3.01 -20.39 -15.88
C ASP A 303 2.60 -19.12 -16.62
N LEU A 304 1.75 -18.31 -15.96
CA LEU A 304 1.27 -17.02 -16.47
C LEU A 304 1.36 -15.94 -15.38
N ARG A 305 1.97 -14.81 -15.72
CA ARG A 305 1.89 -13.56 -14.95
C ARG A 305 1.17 -12.50 -15.76
N LEU A 306 0.11 -11.94 -15.20
CA LEU A 306 -0.65 -10.86 -15.82
C LEU A 306 -0.36 -9.56 -15.08
N LEU A 307 0.41 -8.68 -15.73
CA LEU A 307 0.67 -7.32 -15.24
C LEU A 307 -0.49 -6.43 -15.65
N VAL A 308 -1.22 -5.91 -14.67
CA VAL A 308 -2.35 -4.99 -14.88
C VAL A 308 -1.91 -3.58 -14.54
N MET A 309 -1.93 -2.71 -15.53
CA MET A 309 -1.50 -1.32 -15.42
C MET A 309 -2.69 -0.39 -15.64
N GLU A 310 -2.91 0.53 -14.71
CA GLU A 310 -3.86 1.62 -14.92
C GLU A 310 -3.34 2.62 -15.96
N SER A 311 -4.25 3.12 -16.79
CA SER A 311 -4.00 4.17 -17.78
C SER A 311 -5.16 5.18 -17.77
N PRO A 312 -4.97 6.40 -18.31
CA PRO A 312 -6.08 7.36 -18.48
C PRO A 312 -7.25 6.80 -19.29
N ARG A 313 -7.03 5.76 -20.10
CA ARG A 313 -8.03 5.11 -20.93
C ARG A 313 -8.52 3.79 -20.35
N GLY A 314 -8.31 3.50 -19.06
CA GLY A 314 -8.70 2.25 -18.40
C GLY A 314 -7.53 1.31 -18.15
N LEU A 315 -7.74 -0.01 -18.21
CA LEU A 315 -6.72 -1.00 -17.81
C LEU A 315 -5.95 -1.54 -19.01
N ARG A 316 -4.62 -1.54 -18.93
CA ARG A 316 -3.72 -2.21 -19.87
C ARG A 316 -3.18 -3.49 -19.26
N PHE A 317 -2.96 -4.49 -20.10
CA PHE A 317 -2.46 -5.80 -19.68
C PHE A 317 -1.16 -6.13 -20.41
N GLN A 318 -0.21 -6.70 -19.68
CA GLN A 318 0.96 -7.37 -20.25
C GLN A 318 1.01 -8.78 -19.67
N LEU A 319 0.95 -9.79 -20.54
CA LEU A 319 1.06 -11.19 -20.15
C LEU A 319 2.53 -11.62 -20.24
N ARG A 320 2.98 -12.40 -19.26
CA ARG A 320 4.28 -13.03 -19.27
C ARG A 320 4.19 -14.53 -19.01
N GLY A 321 4.85 -15.32 -19.85
CA GLY A 321 4.98 -16.77 -19.69
C GLY A 321 6.21 -17.17 -18.88
N ALA A 322 6.19 -18.38 -18.31
CA ALA A 322 7.35 -18.97 -17.64
C ALA A 322 8.57 -19.18 -18.57
N ASP A 323 8.34 -19.21 -19.88
CA ASP A 323 9.36 -19.29 -20.94
C ASP A 323 9.99 -17.94 -21.31
N GLY A 324 9.62 -16.87 -20.60
CA GLY A 324 10.11 -15.51 -20.87
C GLY A 324 9.33 -14.77 -21.97
N MET A 325 8.28 -15.38 -22.54
CA MET A 325 7.38 -14.71 -23.47
C MET A 325 6.75 -13.49 -22.81
N ALA A 326 6.66 -12.37 -23.54
CA ALA A 326 5.97 -11.16 -23.13
C ALA A 326 5.07 -10.66 -24.26
N GLU A 327 3.79 -10.44 -23.96
CA GLU A 327 2.81 -9.92 -24.92
C GLU A 327 2.01 -8.78 -24.32
N ASP A 328 1.91 -7.68 -25.07
CA ASP A 328 1.13 -6.52 -24.72
C ASP A 328 -0.27 -6.58 -25.31
N TYR A 329 -1.25 -6.20 -24.49
CA TYR A 329 -2.65 -6.15 -24.88
C TYR A 329 -3.18 -4.72 -24.87
N PRO A 330 -4.11 -4.38 -25.78
CA PRO A 330 -4.68 -3.03 -25.85
C PRO A 330 -5.45 -2.68 -24.56
N PRO A 331 -5.56 -1.38 -24.23
CA PRO A 331 -6.27 -0.97 -23.03
C PRO A 331 -7.79 -1.20 -23.14
N SER A 332 -8.38 -1.75 -22.09
CA SER A 332 -9.84 -1.83 -21.91
C SER A 332 -10.35 -0.50 -21.38
N THR A 333 -11.24 0.16 -22.12
CA THR A 333 -11.80 1.47 -21.73
C THR A 333 -12.81 1.33 -20.61
N LEU A 334 -12.49 1.93 -19.45
CA LEU A 334 -13.29 1.83 -18.24
C LEU A 334 -13.46 3.23 -17.62
N ASN A 335 -14.71 3.56 -17.28
CA ASN A 335 -15.07 4.77 -16.57
C ASN A 335 -15.44 4.43 -15.13
N ASP A 336 -14.95 5.22 -14.17
CA ASP A 336 -15.30 5.14 -12.75
C ASP A 336 -15.11 3.74 -12.13
N LEU A 337 -14.03 3.05 -12.51
CA LEU A 337 -13.77 1.66 -12.13
C LEU A 337 -13.88 1.40 -10.61
N PRO A 338 -13.33 2.24 -9.70
CA PRO A 338 -13.47 2.01 -8.26
C PRO A 338 -14.92 2.02 -7.79
N MET A 339 -15.75 2.90 -8.35
CA MET A 339 -17.18 3.00 -8.02
C MET A 339 -17.96 1.80 -8.57
N ARG A 340 -17.68 1.39 -9.81
CA ARG A 340 -18.31 0.19 -10.39
C ARG A 340 -17.98 -1.07 -9.60
N MET A 341 -16.74 -1.22 -9.14
CA MET A 341 -16.35 -2.39 -8.35
C MET A 341 -16.96 -2.35 -6.95
N ARG A 342 -17.17 -1.16 -6.38
CA ARG A 342 -17.97 -1.00 -5.16
C ARG A 342 -19.40 -1.48 -5.38
N ASP A 343 -20.06 -1.02 -6.44
CA ASP A 343 -21.43 -1.42 -6.75
C ASP A 343 -21.54 -2.92 -7.02
N PHE A 344 -20.55 -3.51 -7.70
CA PHE A 344 -20.46 -4.95 -7.93
C PHE A 344 -20.40 -5.74 -6.61
N VAL A 345 -19.49 -5.37 -5.70
CA VAL A 345 -19.39 -6.03 -4.39
C VAL A 345 -20.65 -5.79 -3.56
N GLY A 346 -21.21 -4.58 -3.57
CA GLY A 346 -22.48 -4.25 -2.91
C GLY A 346 -23.67 -5.06 -3.44
N ALA A 347 -23.71 -5.33 -4.74
CA ALA A 347 -24.74 -6.18 -5.33
C ALA A 347 -24.64 -7.63 -4.87
N ILE A 348 -23.43 -8.16 -4.67
CA ILE A 348 -23.21 -9.50 -4.11
C ILE A 348 -23.69 -9.57 -2.65
N GLU A 349 -23.35 -8.57 -1.82
CA GLU A 349 -23.81 -8.49 -0.43
C GLU A 349 -25.35 -8.45 -0.31
N GLY A 350 -26.02 -7.90 -1.32
CA GLY A 350 -27.49 -7.85 -1.39
C GLY A 350 -28.16 -9.17 -1.82
N LEU A 351 -27.40 -10.22 -2.18
CA LEU A 351 -27.96 -11.50 -2.58
C LEU A 351 -28.48 -12.29 -1.36
N SER A 352 -29.64 -12.91 -1.52
CA SER A 352 -30.21 -13.81 -0.52
C SER A 352 -29.92 -15.26 -0.88
N ILE A 353 -29.47 -16.07 0.09
CA ILE A 353 -29.20 -17.50 -0.08
C ILE A 353 -29.99 -18.39 0.89
N GLY A 354 -30.98 -17.84 1.60
CA GLY A 354 -31.67 -18.52 2.70
C GLY A 354 -32.51 -19.75 2.30
N THR A 355 -32.67 -20.02 0.99
CA THR A 355 -33.34 -21.21 0.46
C THR A 355 -32.55 -21.79 -0.72
N PRO A 356 -32.70 -23.08 -1.06
CA PRO A 356 -32.04 -23.67 -2.23
C PRO A 356 -32.32 -22.94 -3.55
N ALA A 357 -33.54 -22.48 -3.77
CA ALA A 357 -33.88 -21.69 -4.97
C ALA A 357 -33.17 -20.32 -4.95
N ALA A 358 -33.18 -19.62 -3.81
CA ALA A 358 -32.49 -18.33 -3.70
C ALA A 358 -30.97 -18.47 -3.87
N ALA A 359 -30.37 -19.55 -3.34
CA ALA A 359 -28.96 -19.86 -3.54
C ALA A 359 -28.62 -20.14 -5.01
N GLN A 360 -29.48 -20.88 -5.73
CA GLN A 360 -29.33 -21.09 -7.18
C GLN A 360 -29.45 -19.79 -7.97
N ASP A 361 -30.43 -18.95 -7.63
CA ASP A 361 -30.61 -17.63 -8.25
C ASP A 361 -29.41 -16.71 -7.99
N ALA A 362 -28.87 -16.72 -6.76
CA ALA A 362 -27.69 -15.97 -6.37
C ALA A 362 -26.46 -16.43 -7.17
N LEU A 363 -26.24 -17.75 -7.30
CA LEU A 363 -25.16 -18.29 -8.12
C LEU A 363 -25.31 -17.88 -9.57
N ARG A 364 -26.51 -18.00 -10.15
CA ARG A 364 -26.73 -17.63 -11.55
C ARG A 364 -26.51 -16.14 -11.80
N LYS A 365 -26.88 -15.28 -10.86
CA LYS A 365 -26.57 -13.84 -10.93
C LYS A 365 -25.07 -13.59 -10.90
N LEU A 366 -24.35 -14.20 -9.96
CA LEU A 366 -22.90 -14.08 -9.86
C LEU A 366 -22.20 -14.57 -11.12
N GLU A 367 -22.68 -15.68 -11.70
CA GLU A 367 -22.23 -16.22 -12.98
C GLU A 367 -22.39 -15.24 -14.14
N VAL A 368 -23.53 -14.57 -14.25
CA VAL A 368 -23.79 -13.54 -15.27
C VAL A 368 -22.91 -12.31 -15.04
N TRP A 369 -22.83 -11.83 -13.80
CA TRP A 369 -22.01 -10.67 -13.47
C TRP A 369 -20.52 -10.94 -13.66
N GLY A 370 -20.04 -12.15 -13.34
CA GLY A 370 -18.65 -12.55 -13.58
C GLY A 370 -18.30 -12.65 -15.06
N ALA A 371 -19.25 -13.11 -15.90
CA ALA A 371 -19.11 -13.14 -17.35
C ALA A 371 -19.05 -11.72 -17.94
N ASP A 372 -19.91 -10.83 -17.46
CA ASP A 372 -19.91 -9.42 -17.84
C ASP A 372 -18.61 -8.71 -17.41
N LEU A 373 -18.15 -8.97 -16.18
CA LEU A 373 -16.88 -8.45 -15.64
C LEU A 373 -15.70 -8.88 -16.52
N PHE A 374 -15.63 -10.17 -16.89
CA PHE A 374 -14.59 -10.70 -17.77
C PHE A 374 -14.61 -10.01 -19.14
N ASN A 375 -15.81 -9.84 -19.73
CA ASN A 375 -15.96 -9.20 -21.04
C ASN A 375 -15.58 -7.70 -21.03
N GLN A 376 -15.87 -6.98 -19.95
CA GLN A 376 -15.58 -5.55 -19.84
C GLN A 376 -14.11 -5.27 -19.47
N LEU A 377 -13.51 -6.10 -18.61
CA LEU A 377 -12.15 -5.86 -18.13
C LEU A 377 -11.08 -6.40 -19.07
N ILE A 378 -11.26 -7.59 -19.64
CA ILE A 378 -10.19 -8.33 -20.32
C ILE A 378 -10.35 -8.20 -21.83
N PRO A 379 -9.32 -7.77 -22.60
CA PRO A 379 -9.39 -7.68 -24.06
C PRO A 379 -9.65 -9.03 -24.74
N GLU A 380 -10.37 -9.05 -25.86
CA GLU A 380 -10.82 -10.28 -26.56
C GLU A 380 -9.67 -11.26 -26.91
N SER A 381 -8.50 -10.76 -27.28
CA SER A 381 -7.32 -11.60 -27.54
C SER A 381 -6.82 -12.30 -26.27
N LEU A 382 -6.78 -11.60 -25.13
CA LEU A 382 -6.42 -12.16 -23.83
C LEU A 382 -7.50 -13.14 -23.34
N GLN A 383 -8.77 -12.83 -23.57
CA GLN A 383 -9.87 -13.74 -23.25
C GLN A 383 -9.72 -15.09 -23.96
N SER A 384 -9.39 -15.05 -25.26
CA SER A 384 -9.18 -16.24 -26.08
C SER A 384 -8.01 -17.08 -25.59
N LEU A 385 -6.93 -16.43 -25.14
CA LEU A 385 -5.78 -17.10 -24.54
C LEU A 385 -6.17 -17.79 -23.24
N LEU A 386 -6.78 -17.06 -22.29
CA LEU A 386 -7.20 -17.63 -21.01
C LEU A 386 -8.20 -18.78 -21.19
N TRP A 387 -9.12 -18.66 -22.15
CA TRP A 387 -10.05 -19.74 -22.51
C TRP A 387 -9.33 -21.01 -22.99
N LYS A 388 -8.27 -20.87 -23.79
CA LYS A 388 -7.48 -22.01 -24.29
C LYS A 388 -6.80 -22.77 -23.15
N HIS A 389 -6.39 -22.06 -22.10
CA HIS A 389 -5.63 -22.62 -20.99
C HIS A 389 -6.48 -23.28 -19.89
N GLN A 390 -7.78 -23.01 -19.82
CA GLN A 390 -8.67 -23.56 -18.77
C GLN A 390 -8.69 -25.10 -18.66
N GLY A 391 -8.34 -25.82 -19.74
CA GLY A 391 -8.43 -27.27 -19.84
C GLY A 391 -7.07 -28.01 -19.86
N ALA A 392 -5.96 -27.30 -19.70
CA ALA A 392 -4.60 -27.85 -19.84
C ALA A 392 -4.02 -28.47 -18.55
N GLY A 393 -4.83 -28.58 -17.48
CA GLY A 393 -4.38 -28.93 -16.14
C GLY A 393 -4.42 -27.72 -15.20
N THR A 394 -3.87 -27.86 -13.99
CA THR A 394 -3.81 -26.76 -13.02
C THR A 394 -2.64 -25.82 -13.35
N LEU A 395 -2.90 -24.84 -14.21
CA LEU A 395 -1.96 -23.76 -14.51
C LEU A 395 -1.98 -22.70 -13.41
N THR A 396 -0.81 -22.13 -13.13
CA THR A 396 -0.63 -21.02 -12.19
C THR A 396 -0.82 -19.68 -12.89
N LEU A 397 -1.64 -18.82 -12.30
CA LEU A 397 -1.90 -17.46 -12.79
C LEU A 397 -1.64 -16.47 -11.65
N GLN A 398 -0.64 -15.60 -11.82
CA GLN A 398 -0.40 -14.51 -10.87
C GLN A 398 -0.82 -13.18 -11.49
N ILE A 399 -1.79 -12.51 -10.88
CA ILE A 399 -2.20 -11.16 -11.29
C ILE A 399 -1.40 -10.14 -10.49
N CYS A 400 -0.49 -9.44 -11.16
CA CYS A 400 0.25 -8.34 -10.58
C CYS A 400 -0.53 -7.05 -10.82
N SER A 401 -1.07 -6.45 -9.77
CA SER A 401 -1.86 -5.21 -9.84
C SER A 401 -1.71 -4.39 -8.57
N ASP A 402 -1.66 -3.06 -8.72
CA ASP A 402 -1.76 -2.13 -7.59
C ASP A 402 -3.23 -1.81 -7.23
N ASP A 403 -4.22 -2.42 -7.92
CA ASP A 403 -5.64 -2.31 -7.58
C ASP A 403 -6.00 -3.15 -6.34
N GLY A 404 -6.86 -2.59 -5.49
CA GLY A 404 -7.39 -3.27 -4.31
C GLY A 404 -8.88 -3.61 -4.40
N TRP A 405 -9.52 -3.42 -5.55
CA TRP A 405 -10.98 -3.44 -5.65
C TRP A 405 -11.53 -4.36 -6.74
N ILE A 406 -10.72 -4.83 -7.69
CA ILE A 406 -11.21 -5.70 -8.77
C ILE A 406 -11.20 -7.15 -8.27
N PRO A 407 -12.35 -7.84 -8.17
CA PRO A 407 -12.40 -9.24 -7.76
C PRO A 407 -12.08 -10.15 -8.96
N TRP A 408 -10.81 -10.18 -9.38
CA TRP A 408 -10.37 -10.97 -10.54
C TRP A 408 -10.76 -12.44 -10.43
N GLU A 409 -10.80 -12.97 -9.22
CA GLU A 409 -11.24 -14.32 -8.87
C GLU A 409 -12.65 -14.64 -9.39
N ALA A 410 -13.53 -13.64 -9.40
CA ALA A 410 -14.93 -13.72 -9.84
C ALA A 410 -15.13 -13.43 -11.34
N CYS A 411 -14.06 -13.16 -12.10
CA CYS A 411 -14.16 -13.08 -13.55
C CYS A 411 -14.46 -14.49 -14.09
N ARG A 412 -15.50 -14.61 -14.93
CA ARG A 412 -15.91 -15.89 -15.49
C ARG A 412 -15.55 -15.98 -16.95
N LEU A 413 -14.90 -17.08 -17.33
CA LEU A 413 -14.47 -17.29 -18.71
C LEU A 413 -15.69 -17.33 -19.63
N VAL A 414 -15.60 -16.61 -20.74
CA VAL A 414 -16.61 -16.61 -21.81
C VAL A 414 -15.90 -16.67 -23.16
N LYS A 415 -16.49 -17.38 -24.12
CA LYS A 415 -16.02 -17.39 -25.50
C LYS A 415 -17.20 -17.47 -26.48
N LYS A 416 -17.03 -16.91 -27.67
CA LYS A 416 -17.89 -17.21 -28.83
C LYS A 416 -17.35 -18.44 -29.57
N ASP A 417 -18.18 -19.46 -29.73
CA ASP A 417 -17.81 -20.64 -30.51
C ASP A 417 -17.82 -20.37 -32.02
N ALA A 418 -17.47 -21.39 -32.82
CA ALA A 418 -17.41 -21.28 -34.28
C ALA A 418 -18.77 -20.94 -34.94
N SER A 419 -19.88 -21.19 -34.25
CA SER A 419 -21.23 -20.85 -34.70
C SER A 419 -21.72 -19.49 -34.21
N GLY A 420 -20.89 -18.78 -33.44
CA GLY A 420 -21.22 -17.47 -32.86
C GLY A 420 -22.03 -17.55 -31.57
N HIS A 421 -22.26 -18.74 -31.02
CA HIS A 421 -22.93 -18.90 -29.73
C HIS A 421 -21.98 -18.58 -28.58
N ILE A 422 -22.52 -17.96 -27.53
CA ILE A 422 -21.78 -17.68 -26.32
C ILE A 422 -21.72 -18.96 -25.49
N VAL A 423 -20.50 -19.39 -25.15
CA VAL A 423 -20.21 -20.51 -24.26
C VAL A 423 -19.53 -19.96 -23.01
N GLU A 424 -20.08 -20.31 -21.85
CA GLU A 424 -19.55 -19.93 -20.54
C GLU A 424 -18.66 -21.05 -19.99
N GLY A 425 -17.57 -20.66 -19.33
CA GLY A 425 -16.64 -21.55 -18.66
C GLY A 425 -16.66 -21.38 -17.13
N PRO A 426 -15.66 -21.91 -16.43
CA PRO A 426 -15.47 -21.71 -15.00
C PRO A 426 -15.00 -20.28 -14.69
N PHE A 427 -15.04 -19.91 -13.41
CA PHE A 427 -14.40 -18.68 -12.92
C PHE A 427 -12.87 -18.80 -13.00
N LEU A 428 -12.16 -17.66 -13.06
CA LEU A 428 -10.68 -17.67 -13.10
C LEU A 428 -10.10 -18.41 -11.89
N ALA A 429 -10.68 -18.20 -10.70
CA ALA A 429 -10.27 -18.87 -9.47
C ALA A 429 -10.59 -20.38 -9.43
N GLU A 430 -11.36 -20.91 -10.38
CA GLU A 430 -11.61 -22.34 -10.55
C GLU A 430 -10.73 -22.95 -11.65
N ALA A 431 -10.46 -22.17 -12.70
CA ALA A 431 -9.64 -22.57 -13.83
C ALA A 431 -8.15 -22.64 -13.49
N PHE A 432 -7.67 -21.73 -12.64
CA PHE A 432 -6.26 -21.52 -12.37
C PHE A 432 -5.92 -21.62 -10.88
N ALA A 433 -4.69 -22.07 -10.57
CA ALA A 433 -4.05 -21.88 -9.28
C ALA A 433 -3.65 -20.40 -9.14
N MET A 434 -4.66 -19.57 -8.89
CA MET A 434 -4.59 -18.13 -9.04
C MET A 434 -4.19 -17.41 -7.74
N THR A 435 -3.30 -16.42 -7.85
CA THR A 435 -2.91 -15.50 -6.77
C THR A 435 -2.74 -14.08 -7.32
N ARG A 436 -2.55 -13.13 -6.41
CA ARG A 436 -2.27 -11.73 -6.69
C ARG A 436 -0.88 -11.34 -6.20
N TRP A 437 -0.35 -10.26 -6.73
CA TRP A 437 0.77 -9.54 -6.13
C TRP A 437 0.71 -8.05 -6.45
N LEU A 438 1.39 -7.24 -5.65
CA LEU A 438 1.53 -5.80 -5.93
C LEU A 438 2.70 -5.54 -6.87
N HIS A 439 2.69 -4.40 -7.54
CA HIS A 439 3.84 -4.01 -8.37
C HIS A 439 5.06 -3.67 -7.50
N GLY A 440 6.26 -4.02 -7.96
CA GLY A 440 7.51 -3.62 -7.32
C GLY A 440 8.08 -4.63 -6.34
N GLY A 441 8.18 -5.90 -6.72
CA GLY A 441 8.90 -6.92 -5.95
C GLY A 441 8.55 -8.35 -6.37
N PRO A 442 9.51 -9.29 -6.42
CA PRO A 442 9.14 -10.69 -6.45
C PRO A 442 8.47 -11.07 -5.13
N ALA A 443 7.37 -11.81 -5.22
CA ALA A 443 6.75 -12.42 -4.05
C ALA A 443 7.68 -13.48 -3.44
N PRO A 444 7.69 -13.70 -2.11
CA PRO A 444 8.53 -14.73 -1.52
C PRO A 444 8.13 -16.13 -2.01
N SER A 445 9.12 -16.94 -2.39
CA SER A 445 8.92 -18.31 -2.84
C SER A 445 8.72 -19.31 -1.69
N THR A 446 8.90 -18.88 -0.45
CA THR A 446 8.67 -19.68 0.76
C THR A 446 8.06 -18.84 1.87
N PHE A 447 7.37 -19.51 2.80
CA PHE A 447 6.87 -18.92 4.03
C PHE A 447 6.92 -19.93 5.18
N ARG A 448 6.84 -19.43 6.41
CA ARG A 448 6.88 -20.24 7.63
C ARG A 448 5.54 -20.23 8.34
N LEU A 449 5.27 -21.33 9.04
CA LEU A 449 4.19 -21.47 10.01
C LEU A 449 4.79 -22.15 11.24
N SER A 450 5.75 -21.52 11.91
CA SER A 450 6.46 -22.10 13.06
C SER A 450 6.01 -21.48 14.37
N ARG A 451 5.81 -20.16 14.37
CA ARG A 451 5.36 -19.36 15.52
C ARG A 451 4.09 -18.63 15.11
N CYS A 452 2.96 -19.30 15.31
CA CYS A 452 1.66 -18.83 14.87
C CYS A 452 0.93 -18.06 15.97
N ALA A 453 0.42 -16.87 15.65
CA ALA A 453 -0.54 -16.13 16.45
C ALA A 453 -1.97 -16.44 15.99
N LEU A 454 -2.84 -16.73 16.95
CA LEU A 454 -4.28 -16.94 16.76
C LEU A 454 -5.06 -15.82 17.44
N VAL A 455 -5.92 -15.13 16.68
CA VAL A 455 -6.78 -14.06 17.18
C VAL A 455 -8.24 -14.39 16.86
N VAL A 456 -9.01 -14.78 17.88
CA VAL A 456 -10.43 -15.13 17.72
C VAL A 456 -11.24 -14.43 18.83
N PRO A 457 -11.97 -13.35 18.52
CA PRO A 457 -12.84 -12.68 19.50
C PRO A 457 -13.89 -13.63 20.06
N GLY A 458 -13.87 -13.87 21.38
CA GLY A 458 -14.78 -14.79 22.06
C GLY A 458 -16.23 -14.32 22.09
N ASP A 459 -16.47 -13.02 21.91
CA ASP A 459 -17.79 -12.38 21.84
C ASP A 459 -18.33 -12.21 20.41
N SER A 460 -17.67 -12.82 19.41
CA SER A 460 -18.05 -12.75 17.99
C SER A 460 -19.42 -13.38 17.68
N ARG A 461 -19.89 -14.32 18.51
CA ARG A 461 -21.13 -15.10 18.32
C ARG A 461 -21.18 -15.91 17.00
N LEU A 462 -20.05 -16.07 16.31
CA LEU A 462 -19.93 -16.91 15.12
C LEU A 462 -19.88 -18.38 15.52
N ALA A 463 -20.73 -19.22 14.95
CA ALA A 463 -20.87 -20.61 15.38
C ALA A 463 -19.64 -21.46 15.00
N THR A 464 -18.99 -21.14 13.88
CA THR A 464 -17.79 -21.83 13.40
C THR A 464 -16.49 -21.32 14.01
N SER A 465 -16.47 -20.12 14.59
CA SER A 465 -15.24 -19.55 15.18
C SER A 465 -14.56 -20.47 16.19
N ARG A 466 -15.33 -21.20 17.00
CA ARG A 466 -14.81 -22.21 17.95
C ARG A 466 -14.17 -23.39 17.23
N ARG A 467 -14.83 -23.91 16.19
CA ARG A 467 -14.30 -25.04 15.38
C ARG A 467 -13.02 -24.64 14.64
N GLU A 468 -12.99 -23.44 14.09
CA GLU A 468 -11.80 -22.90 13.41
C GLU A 468 -10.66 -22.65 14.40
N ARG A 469 -10.94 -22.08 15.57
CA ARG A 469 -9.99 -21.96 16.67
C ARG A 469 -9.41 -23.32 17.07
N ASP A 470 -10.27 -24.29 17.35
CA ASP A 470 -9.85 -25.62 17.81
C ASP A 470 -9.00 -26.34 16.74
N PHE A 471 -9.39 -26.21 15.46
CA PHE A 471 -8.59 -26.71 14.35
C PHE A 471 -7.22 -26.02 14.27
N TYR A 472 -7.17 -24.69 14.38
CA TYR A 472 -5.91 -23.95 14.29
C TYR A 472 -4.98 -24.27 15.47
N LEU A 473 -5.52 -24.42 16.68
CA LEU A 473 -4.77 -24.88 17.85
C LEU A 473 -4.19 -26.28 17.65
N ALA A 474 -4.92 -27.19 16.99
CA ALA A 474 -4.43 -28.53 16.67
C ALA A 474 -3.26 -28.53 15.67
N LEU A 475 -2.95 -27.41 15.02
CA LEU A 475 -1.76 -27.27 14.20
C LEU A 475 -0.45 -27.23 15.00
N ALA A 476 -0.51 -27.07 16.33
CA ALA A 476 0.63 -27.02 17.26
C ALA A 476 1.31 -28.40 17.44
N VAL A 477 1.82 -28.94 16.33
CA VAL A 477 2.52 -30.22 16.23
C VAL A 477 3.81 -30.03 15.43
N ASN A 478 4.74 -31.00 15.49
CA ASN A 478 5.99 -30.99 14.72
C ASN A 478 6.82 -29.71 14.92
N GLY A 479 6.97 -29.26 16.16
CA GLY A 479 7.73 -28.06 16.52
C GLY A 479 7.00 -26.72 16.25
N ARG A 480 5.79 -26.74 15.67
CA ARG A 480 4.96 -25.54 15.53
C ARG A 480 4.37 -25.12 16.87
N THR A 481 4.48 -23.84 17.21
CA THR A 481 3.78 -23.22 18.33
C THR A 481 2.59 -22.41 17.83
N VAL A 482 1.47 -22.51 18.54
CA VAL A 482 0.28 -21.69 18.30
C VAL A 482 -0.02 -20.96 19.61
N THR A 483 -0.02 -19.64 19.58
CA THR A 483 -0.28 -18.78 20.73
C THR A 483 -1.58 -18.03 20.49
N GLU A 484 -2.55 -18.18 21.39
CA GLU A 484 -3.73 -17.32 21.42
C GLU A 484 -3.34 -15.94 21.92
N VAL A 485 -3.48 -14.95 21.04
CA VAL A 485 -3.29 -13.54 21.39
C VAL A 485 -4.64 -13.00 21.83
N THR A 486 -4.70 -12.37 23.02
CA THR A 486 -5.93 -11.78 23.52
C THR A 486 -6.48 -10.78 22.50
N PRO A 487 -7.71 -10.97 21.99
CA PRO A 487 -8.29 -10.17 20.93
C PRO A 487 -8.84 -8.85 21.48
N ARG A 488 -7.96 -8.05 22.10
CA ARG A 488 -8.19 -6.68 22.54
C ARG A 488 -7.06 -5.81 22.02
N TYR A 489 -7.34 -4.53 21.77
CA TYR A 489 -6.49 -3.57 21.10
C TYR A 489 -5.07 -3.55 21.68
N LEU A 490 -4.93 -3.34 22.99
CA LEU A 490 -3.61 -3.18 23.61
C LEU A 490 -2.80 -4.50 23.64
N PRO A 491 -3.34 -5.66 24.08
CA PRO A 491 -2.63 -6.94 23.97
C PRO A 491 -2.22 -7.30 22.55
N LEU A 492 -3.12 -7.11 21.57
CA LEU A 492 -2.85 -7.40 20.17
C LEU A 492 -1.77 -6.49 19.60
N THR A 493 -1.83 -5.19 19.88
CA THR A 493 -0.81 -4.22 19.46
C THR A 493 0.56 -4.62 19.99
N ARG A 494 0.67 -4.96 21.28
CA ARG A 494 1.95 -5.40 21.88
C ARG A 494 2.50 -6.68 21.23
N ALA A 495 1.62 -7.62 20.90
CA ALA A 495 2.03 -8.85 20.21
C ALA A 495 2.55 -8.57 18.79
N LEU A 496 1.95 -7.61 18.08
CA LEU A 496 2.42 -7.16 16.77
C LEU A 496 3.76 -6.43 16.88
N GLU A 497 3.89 -5.50 17.84
CA GLU A 497 5.13 -4.75 18.10
C GLU A 497 6.33 -5.63 18.43
N ALA A 498 6.08 -6.78 19.08
CA ALA A 498 7.11 -7.75 19.41
C ALA A 498 7.75 -8.39 18.16
N GLY A 499 7.03 -8.46 17.03
CA GLY A 499 7.58 -8.99 15.77
C GLY A 499 8.01 -10.45 15.84
N THR A 500 7.48 -11.24 16.77
CA THR A 500 7.94 -12.61 17.01
C THR A 500 7.24 -13.67 16.15
N PHE A 501 6.01 -13.43 15.72
CA PHE A 501 5.19 -14.41 15.01
C PHE A 501 5.48 -14.41 13.51
N ASP A 502 5.63 -15.61 12.94
CA ASP A 502 5.78 -15.82 11.50
C ASP A 502 4.45 -16.19 10.81
N ALA A 503 3.37 -16.32 11.58
CA ALA A 503 2.03 -16.47 11.04
C ALA A 503 0.99 -15.77 11.92
N TRP A 504 -0.02 -15.18 11.29
CA TRP A 504 -1.16 -14.53 11.94
C TRP A 504 -2.45 -15.07 11.34
N HIS A 505 -3.31 -15.64 12.17
CA HIS A 505 -4.64 -16.07 11.79
C HIS A 505 -5.70 -15.32 12.61
N PHE A 506 -6.56 -14.59 11.91
CA PHE A 506 -7.71 -13.90 12.50
C PHE A 506 -8.99 -14.54 12.00
N CYS A 507 -9.91 -14.89 12.91
CA CYS A 507 -11.25 -15.38 12.59
C CYS A 507 -12.27 -14.53 13.36
N GLY A 508 -13.10 -13.78 12.64
CA GLY A 508 -14.03 -12.85 13.27
C GLY A 508 -14.73 -11.91 12.30
N HIS A 509 -15.39 -10.90 12.85
CA HIS A 509 -16.07 -9.88 12.04
C HIS A 509 -15.09 -8.80 11.59
N ALA A 510 -15.28 -8.29 10.39
CA ALA A 510 -14.86 -6.94 10.02
C ALA A 510 -16.07 -6.00 10.17
N ASN A 511 -15.84 -4.70 10.39
CA ASN A 511 -16.97 -3.79 10.61
C ASN A 511 -17.76 -3.54 9.31
N ALA A 512 -19.03 -3.96 9.33
CA ALA A 512 -20.02 -3.63 8.33
C ALA A 512 -20.50 -2.19 8.53
N GLY A 513 -20.11 -1.26 7.65
CA GLY A 513 -20.57 0.13 7.77
C GLY A 513 -20.18 1.10 6.67
N ALA A 514 -19.09 0.87 5.94
CA ALA A 514 -18.77 1.64 4.75
C ALA A 514 -17.95 0.78 3.78
N GLN A 515 -18.41 0.65 2.53
CA GLN A 515 -17.62 -0.04 1.51
C GLN A 515 -16.36 0.78 1.17
N GLN A 516 -15.22 0.10 1.00
CA GLN A 516 -13.91 0.67 0.66
C GLN A 516 -13.35 1.69 1.67
N GLN A 517 -13.14 1.27 2.92
CA GLN A 517 -12.57 2.10 3.98
C GLN A 517 -11.05 2.34 3.86
N GLY A 518 -10.36 1.69 2.91
CA GLY A 518 -8.92 1.82 2.74
C GLY A 518 -8.19 1.53 4.05
N ASP A 519 -7.36 2.47 4.53
CA ASP A 519 -6.61 2.31 5.77
C ASP A 519 -7.48 2.31 7.05
N ARG A 520 -8.76 2.67 6.93
CA ARG A 520 -9.75 2.59 8.01
C ARG A 520 -10.48 1.25 8.05
N ALA A 521 -10.18 0.32 7.14
CA ALA A 521 -10.75 -1.03 7.17
C ALA A 521 -10.50 -1.67 8.55
N THR A 522 -11.57 -2.18 9.17
CA THR A 522 -11.57 -2.53 10.60
C THR A 522 -11.87 -4.01 10.82
N LEU A 523 -11.12 -4.62 11.73
CA LEU A 523 -11.45 -5.91 12.34
C LEU A 523 -12.04 -5.64 13.73
N ARG A 524 -13.13 -6.32 14.06
CA ARG A 524 -13.78 -6.21 15.37
C ARG A 524 -13.09 -7.12 16.37
N LEU A 525 -12.77 -6.55 17.52
CA LEU A 525 -12.15 -7.21 18.66
C LEU A 525 -13.18 -7.39 19.79
N GLU A 526 -12.77 -8.01 20.89
CA GLU A 526 -13.59 -8.15 22.09
C GLU A 526 -13.90 -6.80 22.73
N GLY A 527 -15.06 -6.71 23.39
CA GLY A 527 -15.42 -5.51 24.15
C GLY A 527 -15.73 -4.30 23.27
N ASN A 528 -16.11 -4.54 22.01
CA ASN A 528 -16.40 -3.50 21.01
C ASN A 528 -15.17 -2.65 20.61
N GLU A 529 -13.96 -3.14 20.88
CA GLU A 529 -12.73 -2.57 20.36
C GLU A 529 -12.56 -2.92 18.88
N THR A 530 -11.72 -2.17 18.16
CA THR A 530 -11.43 -2.42 16.74
C THR A 530 -9.95 -2.29 16.45
N MET A 531 -9.51 -2.97 15.39
CA MET A 531 -8.18 -2.82 14.82
C MET A 531 -8.31 -2.34 13.38
N THR A 532 -7.62 -1.27 13.02
CA THR A 532 -7.63 -0.70 11.66
C THR A 532 -6.36 -1.07 10.91
N ALA A 533 -6.39 -1.06 9.57
CA ALA A 533 -5.20 -1.22 8.74
C ALA A 533 -4.13 -0.16 9.05
N SER A 534 -4.54 1.06 9.41
CA SER A 534 -3.64 2.13 9.85
C SER A 534 -2.82 1.82 11.11
N LEU A 535 -3.19 0.82 11.91
CA LEU A 535 -2.43 0.41 13.10
C LEU A 535 -1.02 -0.08 12.75
N PHE A 536 -0.81 -0.61 11.55
CA PHE A 536 0.49 -1.15 11.11
C PHE A 536 1.48 -0.05 10.74
N ALA A 537 1.69 0.91 11.63
CA ALA A 537 2.65 1.99 11.52
C ALA A 537 3.56 2.02 12.76
N GLY A 538 4.77 2.57 12.60
CA GLY A 538 5.71 2.68 13.72
C GLY A 538 6.19 1.31 14.21
N THR A 539 6.16 1.08 15.52
CA THR A 539 6.64 -0.17 16.17
C THR A 539 5.88 -1.41 15.72
N VAL A 540 4.61 -1.27 15.35
CA VAL A 540 3.77 -2.38 14.86
C VAL A 540 4.30 -2.96 13.54
N GLU A 541 5.07 -2.18 12.75
CA GLU A 541 5.72 -2.70 11.53
C GLU A 541 6.72 -3.83 11.83
N ASN A 542 7.16 -3.99 13.09
CA ASN A 542 7.98 -5.13 13.50
C ASN A 542 7.28 -6.48 13.25
N ALA A 543 5.95 -6.52 13.22
CA ALA A 543 5.18 -7.70 12.87
C ALA A 543 5.54 -8.27 11.48
N LEU A 544 6.10 -7.46 10.58
CA LEU A 544 6.48 -7.86 9.24
C LEU A 544 7.93 -8.36 9.12
N ILE A 545 8.78 -8.16 10.15
CA ILE A 545 10.18 -8.62 10.14
C ILE A 545 10.30 -10.12 9.80
N PRO A 546 9.46 -11.02 10.37
CA PRO A 546 9.56 -12.46 10.07
C PRO A 546 9.03 -12.85 8.69
N ARG A 547 8.55 -11.89 7.88
CA ARG A 547 7.84 -12.08 6.61
C ARG A 547 6.62 -13.00 6.79
N PRO A 548 5.65 -12.60 7.63
CA PRO A 548 4.64 -13.52 8.11
C PRO A 548 3.69 -14.01 7.01
N PHE A 549 3.10 -15.18 7.27
CA PHE A 549 1.87 -15.63 6.63
C PHE A 549 0.67 -15.00 7.34
N ILE A 550 -0.13 -14.18 6.67
CA ILE A 550 -1.29 -13.51 7.26
C ILE A 550 -2.57 -14.03 6.63
N PHE A 551 -3.48 -14.55 7.43
CA PHE A 551 -4.81 -14.95 6.97
C PHE A 551 -5.91 -14.36 7.85
N PHE A 552 -6.62 -13.38 7.27
CA PHE A 552 -7.82 -12.78 7.86
C PHE A 552 -9.06 -13.45 7.30
N ASN A 553 -9.60 -14.40 8.05
CA ASN A 553 -10.88 -15.01 7.76
C ASN A 553 -12.02 -14.13 8.32
N ALA A 554 -12.20 -12.97 7.67
CA ALA A 554 -13.16 -11.95 8.05
C ALA A 554 -13.69 -11.23 6.81
N CYS A 555 -14.99 -10.94 6.78
CA CYS A 555 -15.69 -10.31 5.65
C CYS A 555 -14.98 -9.03 5.17
N GLN A 556 -14.85 -8.81 3.86
CA GLN A 556 -14.30 -7.56 3.28
C GLN A 556 -12.89 -7.18 3.78
N SER A 557 -12.13 -8.12 4.36
CA SER A 557 -10.79 -7.87 4.91
C SER A 557 -9.72 -7.63 3.84
N ALA A 558 -9.99 -7.93 2.57
CA ALA A 558 -9.09 -7.68 1.46
C ALA A 558 -9.58 -6.59 0.50
N LEU A 559 -10.77 -6.03 0.74
CA LEU A 559 -11.28 -4.93 -0.06
C LEU A 559 -10.46 -3.66 0.24
N GLY A 560 -9.68 -3.22 -0.74
CA GLY A 560 -8.94 -1.98 -0.70
C GLY A 560 -9.86 -0.76 -0.79
N GLY A 561 -9.29 0.40 -0.52
CA GLY A 561 -9.98 1.69 -0.67
C GLY A 561 -8.96 2.82 -0.74
N SER A 562 -9.44 4.06 -0.71
CA SER A 562 -8.55 5.22 -0.71
C SER A 562 -7.70 5.26 0.57
N GLY A 563 -6.38 5.25 0.41
CA GLY A 563 -5.40 5.57 1.45
C GLY A 563 -4.84 6.99 1.25
N LEU A 564 -4.01 7.45 2.17
CA LEU A 564 -3.46 8.82 2.13
C LEU A 564 -2.63 9.11 0.87
N THR A 565 -1.89 8.12 0.34
CA THR A 565 -0.95 8.30 -0.79
C THR A 565 -1.23 7.38 -1.98
N GLY A 566 -2.40 6.74 -2.04
CA GLY A 566 -2.79 5.81 -3.10
C GLY A 566 -3.84 4.81 -2.61
N VAL A 567 -3.76 3.56 -3.05
CA VAL A 567 -4.62 2.48 -2.55
C VAL A 567 -4.14 2.03 -1.17
N GLY A 568 -5.07 2.07 -0.20
CA GLY A 568 -4.88 1.64 1.18
C GLY A 568 -5.63 0.34 1.49
N GLY A 569 -5.55 -0.08 2.75
CA GLY A 569 -6.15 -1.33 3.25
C GLY A 569 -5.13 -2.41 3.56
N TRP A 570 -5.62 -3.52 4.12
CA TRP A 570 -4.78 -4.57 4.72
C TRP A 570 -3.75 -5.16 3.76
N ALA A 571 -4.16 -5.56 2.55
CA ALA A 571 -3.25 -6.13 1.56
C ALA A 571 -2.09 -5.17 1.22
N HIS A 572 -2.40 -3.90 0.94
CA HIS A 572 -1.37 -2.89 0.65
C HIS A 572 -0.48 -2.60 1.86
N ARG A 573 -1.01 -2.67 3.08
CA ARG A 573 -0.22 -2.42 4.28
C ARG A 573 0.76 -3.56 4.59
N PHE A 574 0.39 -4.80 4.28
CA PHE A 574 1.22 -5.97 4.56
C PHE A 574 2.19 -6.34 3.45
N ILE A 575 1.78 -6.21 2.19
CA ILE A 575 2.58 -6.67 1.06
C ILE A 575 3.61 -5.63 0.63
N ARG A 576 3.32 -4.32 0.77
CA ARG A 576 4.24 -3.27 0.31
C ARG A 576 5.62 -3.45 0.97
N PRO A 577 6.70 -3.59 0.17
CA PRO A 577 8.05 -3.49 0.70
C PRO A 577 8.26 -2.05 1.15
N ASN A 578 8.44 -1.83 2.45
CA ASN A 578 8.95 -0.55 2.93
C ASN A 578 10.48 -0.56 2.73
N ARG A 579 11.07 0.61 2.49
CA ARG A 579 12.44 0.84 1.93
C ARG A 579 13.62 0.04 2.52
N GLU A 580 13.44 -0.62 3.66
CA GLU A 580 14.46 -1.37 4.39
C GLU A 580 13.96 -2.73 4.92
N ARG A 581 12.66 -3.06 4.78
CA ARG A 581 12.04 -4.25 5.40
C ARG A 581 11.08 -4.96 4.46
N HIS A 582 11.25 -6.28 4.39
CA HIS A 582 10.36 -7.16 3.65
C HIS A 582 8.94 -7.12 4.25
N GLY A 583 7.92 -7.05 3.38
CA GLY A 583 6.52 -7.25 3.76
C GLY A 583 6.19 -8.71 4.09
N ALA A 584 4.92 -8.98 4.34
CA ALA A 584 4.38 -10.32 4.53
C ALA A 584 4.67 -11.23 3.32
N ALA A 585 4.93 -12.51 3.57
CA ALA A 585 5.13 -13.48 2.50
C ALA A 585 3.81 -13.88 1.83
N VAL A 586 2.75 -13.90 2.62
CA VAL A 586 1.41 -14.24 2.17
C VAL A 586 0.41 -13.33 2.88
N PHE A 587 -0.57 -12.82 2.14
CA PHE A 587 -1.78 -12.23 2.71
C PHE A 587 -3.03 -12.87 2.10
N ILE A 588 -3.97 -13.29 2.95
CA ILE A 588 -5.26 -13.84 2.56
C ILE A 588 -6.36 -13.05 3.26
N GLY A 589 -7.36 -12.62 2.50
CA GLY A 589 -8.59 -12.02 3.02
C GLY A 589 -9.75 -12.20 2.05
N THR A 590 -10.85 -11.48 2.26
CA THR A 590 -12.06 -11.62 1.43
C THR A 590 -12.57 -10.28 0.88
N TYR A 591 -13.22 -10.31 -0.28
CA TYR A 591 -13.82 -9.13 -0.92
C TYR A 591 -15.22 -8.79 -0.40
N TRP A 592 -16.01 -9.81 -0.06
CA TRP A 592 -17.36 -9.69 0.47
C TRP A 592 -17.56 -10.64 1.65
N SER A 593 -18.77 -10.63 2.21
CA SER A 593 -19.17 -11.50 3.31
C SER A 593 -19.04 -12.97 2.97
N VAL A 594 -18.46 -13.73 3.90
CA VAL A 594 -18.34 -15.18 3.80
C VAL A 594 -19.21 -15.86 4.85
N TYR A 595 -19.86 -16.95 4.49
CA TYR A 595 -20.70 -17.72 5.41
C TYR A 595 -19.86 -18.68 6.23
N ASP A 596 -20.21 -18.78 7.52
CA ASP A 596 -19.50 -19.51 8.57
C ASP A 596 -18.94 -20.88 8.15
N GLU A 597 -19.77 -21.75 7.56
CA GLU A 597 -19.38 -23.13 7.22
C GLU A 597 -18.43 -23.20 6.02
N ALA A 598 -18.66 -22.39 4.99
CA ALA A 598 -17.77 -22.31 3.84
C ALA A 598 -16.43 -21.70 4.24
N ALA A 599 -16.44 -20.70 5.13
CA ALA A 599 -15.23 -20.08 5.65
C ALA A 599 -14.38 -21.06 6.46
N HIS A 600 -15.02 -21.85 7.33
CA HIS A 600 -14.35 -22.91 8.09
C HIS A 600 -13.77 -24.00 7.17
N ALA A 601 -14.54 -24.43 6.16
CA ALA A 601 -14.12 -25.43 5.20
C ALA A 601 -12.92 -24.95 4.36
N PHE A 602 -12.94 -23.69 3.92
CA PHE A 602 -11.82 -23.06 3.23
C PHE A 602 -10.56 -23.05 4.09
N ALA A 603 -10.65 -22.52 5.31
CA ALA A 603 -9.51 -22.41 6.21
C ALA A 603 -8.91 -23.79 6.54
N THR A 604 -9.76 -24.75 6.87
CA THR A 604 -9.36 -26.13 7.20
C THR A 604 -8.66 -26.81 6.03
N ALA A 605 -9.24 -26.72 4.83
CA ALA A 605 -8.65 -27.31 3.63
C ALA A 605 -7.31 -26.65 3.31
N LEU A 606 -7.24 -25.31 3.33
CA LEU A 606 -6.01 -24.57 3.04
C LEU A 606 -4.84 -25.06 3.90
N TYR A 607 -4.98 -25.06 5.22
CA TYR A 607 -3.87 -25.48 6.10
C TYR A 607 -3.49 -26.95 5.93
N LYS A 608 -4.47 -27.84 5.69
CA LYS A 608 -4.20 -29.27 5.41
C LYS A 608 -3.38 -29.45 4.14
N GLU A 609 -3.75 -28.76 3.06
CA GLU A 609 -3.05 -28.84 1.78
C GLU A 609 -1.64 -28.23 1.88
N LEU A 610 -1.48 -27.13 2.61
CA LEU A 610 -0.16 -26.55 2.88
C LEU A 610 0.75 -27.49 3.68
N GLN A 611 0.20 -28.20 4.68
CA GLN A 611 0.95 -29.21 5.43
C GLN A 611 1.35 -30.42 4.59
N GLN A 612 0.63 -30.72 3.51
CA GLN A 612 0.98 -31.76 2.54
C GLN A 612 2.06 -31.29 1.55
N GLY A 613 2.54 -30.04 1.66
CA GLY A 613 3.60 -29.50 0.82
C GLY A 613 3.11 -28.98 -0.54
N LEU A 614 1.79 -28.82 -0.73
CA LEU A 614 1.27 -28.17 -1.93
C LEU A 614 1.70 -26.69 -1.97
N PRO A 615 2.06 -26.17 -3.15
CA PRO A 615 2.22 -24.74 -3.33
C PRO A 615 0.92 -24.00 -3.02
N ILE A 616 1.02 -22.77 -2.54
CA ILE A 616 -0.13 -22.00 -2.04
C ILE A 616 -1.23 -21.82 -3.09
N GLY A 617 -0.89 -21.58 -4.36
CA GLY A 617 -1.89 -21.43 -5.42
C GLY A 617 -2.73 -22.70 -5.61
N ALA A 618 -2.09 -23.88 -5.54
CA ALA A 618 -2.77 -25.16 -5.62
C ALA A 618 -3.58 -25.46 -4.35
N ALA A 619 -3.03 -25.18 -3.17
CA ALA A 619 -3.72 -25.35 -1.90
C ALA A 619 -5.00 -24.49 -1.81
N VAL A 620 -4.93 -23.24 -2.26
CA VAL A 620 -6.08 -22.32 -2.33
C VAL A 620 -7.12 -22.82 -3.31
N LEU A 621 -6.72 -23.30 -4.50
CA LEU A 621 -7.64 -23.88 -5.47
C LEU A 621 -8.42 -25.07 -4.88
N GLN A 622 -7.75 -25.95 -4.13
CA GLN A 622 -8.42 -27.05 -3.44
C GLN A 622 -9.31 -26.55 -2.30
N ALA A 623 -8.87 -25.55 -1.53
CA ALA A 623 -9.67 -24.94 -0.47
C ALA A 623 -10.97 -24.32 -1.01
N ARG A 624 -10.91 -23.65 -2.16
CA ARG A 624 -12.11 -23.14 -2.86
C ARG A 624 -13.06 -24.25 -3.27
N ARG A 625 -12.53 -25.35 -3.82
CA ARG A 625 -13.35 -26.52 -4.21
C ARG A 625 -14.03 -27.15 -2.99
N GLN A 626 -13.32 -27.29 -1.87
CA GLN A 626 -13.89 -27.82 -0.63
C GLN A 626 -14.98 -26.89 -0.07
N ALA A 627 -14.73 -25.58 -0.04
CA ALA A 627 -15.71 -24.60 0.42
C ALA A 627 -16.97 -24.59 -0.47
N ARG A 628 -16.82 -24.65 -1.80
CA ARG A 628 -17.93 -24.70 -2.76
C ARG A 628 -18.77 -25.97 -2.63
N ASN A 629 -18.11 -27.11 -2.43
CA ASN A 629 -18.77 -28.41 -2.36
C ASN A 629 -19.26 -28.77 -0.95
N GLN A 630 -19.03 -27.90 0.04
CA GLN A 630 -19.45 -28.09 1.41
C GLN A 630 -20.98 -28.22 1.48
N ARG A 631 -21.46 -29.21 2.23
CA ARG A 631 -22.88 -29.43 2.50
C ARG A 631 -23.11 -29.44 4.00
N THR A 632 -24.13 -28.72 4.45
CA THR A 632 -24.53 -28.69 5.87
C THR A 632 -25.93 -29.28 6.01
N GLY A 633 -26.03 -30.62 6.08
CA GLY A 633 -27.34 -31.31 6.11
C GLY A 633 -28.21 -30.96 4.90
N ASP A 634 -29.45 -30.55 5.14
CA ASP A 634 -30.39 -30.10 4.10
C ASP A 634 -30.24 -28.60 3.73
N GLN A 635 -29.32 -27.86 4.36
CA GLN A 635 -29.10 -26.45 4.05
C GLN A 635 -28.44 -26.29 2.66
N PRO A 636 -28.84 -25.27 1.89
CA PRO A 636 -28.21 -25.00 0.60
C PRO A 636 -26.72 -24.76 0.76
N CYS A 637 -25.93 -25.29 -0.19
CA CYS A 637 -24.50 -24.96 -0.29
C CYS A 637 -24.38 -23.45 -0.49
N ASP A 638 -23.48 -22.82 0.24
CA ASP A 638 -23.16 -21.41 0.05
C ASP A 638 -22.52 -21.21 -1.34
N PRO A 639 -23.21 -20.49 -2.25
CA PRO A 639 -22.75 -20.36 -3.63
C PRO A 639 -21.71 -19.25 -3.82
N LEU A 640 -21.41 -18.43 -2.80
CA LEU A 640 -20.72 -17.16 -2.96
C LEU A 640 -19.34 -17.11 -2.28
N SER A 641 -19.16 -17.72 -1.10
CA SER A 641 -17.96 -17.44 -0.28
C SER A 641 -16.64 -17.93 -0.87
N TRP A 642 -16.65 -19.05 -1.60
CA TRP A 642 -15.42 -19.62 -2.14
C TRP A 642 -14.76 -18.71 -3.19
N LEU A 643 -15.52 -17.80 -3.80
CA LEU A 643 -15.01 -16.76 -4.70
C LEU A 643 -14.54 -15.50 -3.98
N ALA A 644 -15.00 -15.26 -2.75
CA ALA A 644 -14.70 -14.05 -1.99
C ALA A 644 -13.21 -13.95 -1.62
N TYR A 645 -12.56 -15.09 -1.42
CA TYR A 645 -11.15 -15.13 -1.00
C TYR A 645 -10.25 -14.56 -2.08
N THR A 646 -9.28 -13.75 -1.65
CA THR A 646 -8.18 -13.28 -2.48
C THR A 646 -6.86 -13.51 -1.76
N VAL A 647 -5.83 -13.86 -2.52
CA VAL A 647 -4.56 -14.36 -1.98
C VAL A 647 -3.42 -13.61 -2.65
N TYR A 648 -2.66 -12.85 -1.86
CA TYR A 648 -1.45 -12.19 -2.28
C TYR A 648 -0.25 -13.08 -1.92
N ALA A 649 0.36 -13.70 -2.92
CA ALA A 649 1.51 -14.59 -2.78
C ALA A 649 2.20 -14.87 -4.13
N ASP A 650 3.37 -15.50 -4.09
CA ASP A 650 3.83 -16.31 -5.24
C ASP A 650 2.93 -17.55 -5.30
N PRO A 651 2.25 -17.88 -6.43
CA PRO A 651 1.40 -19.07 -6.51
C PRO A 651 2.17 -20.37 -6.28
N LEU A 652 3.49 -20.37 -6.51
CA LEU A 652 4.37 -21.49 -6.29
C LEU A 652 5.02 -21.49 -4.90
N ALA A 653 4.72 -20.51 -4.04
CA ALA A 653 5.26 -20.46 -2.69
C ALA A 653 4.89 -21.70 -1.89
N LYS A 654 5.86 -22.25 -1.16
CA LYS A 654 5.68 -23.44 -0.31
C LYS A 654 5.96 -23.15 1.16
N LEU A 655 5.30 -23.91 2.02
CA LEU A 655 5.60 -23.97 3.44
C LEU A 655 7.01 -24.55 3.64
N GLU A 656 7.87 -23.85 4.38
CA GLU A 656 9.18 -24.37 4.78
C GLU A 656 9.01 -25.57 5.72
N VAL A 657 9.61 -26.70 5.35
CA VAL A 657 9.65 -27.88 6.20
C VAL A 657 10.82 -27.72 7.18
N LEU A 658 10.50 -27.55 8.46
CA LEU A 658 11.48 -27.60 9.54
C LEU A 658 12.16 -28.98 9.50
N HIS A 659 13.40 -29.04 9.01
CA HIS A 659 14.24 -30.21 9.27
C HIS A 659 14.71 -30.08 10.71
N GLU A 660 14.34 -31.03 11.56
CA GLU A 660 15.09 -31.23 12.80
C GLU A 660 16.54 -31.46 12.39
N ALA A 661 17.41 -30.51 12.73
CA ALA A 661 18.84 -30.77 12.79
C ALA A 661 18.98 -31.90 13.80
N THR A 662 19.11 -33.12 13.30
CA THR A 662 19.60 -34.22 14.10
C THR A 662 21.03 -33.81 14.45
N ASP A 663 21.24 -33.48 15.73
CA ASP A 663 22.56 -33.38 16.32
C ASP A 663 23.27 -34.73 16.12
N ALA A 664 23.90 -34.87 14.94
CA ALA A 664 24.81 -35.94 14.62
C ALA A 664 26.22 -35.35 14.76
N GLY A 665 26.81 -35.48 15.94
CA GLY A 665 28.19 -35.10 16.14
C GLY A 665 28.63 -34.98 17.59
N SER A 666 28.61 -36.11 18.29
CA SER A 666 29.48 -36.41 19.44
C SER A 666 30.94 -36.05 19.20
#